data_AF-A0A8T4FLU5-F1
#
_entry.id   AF-A0A8T4FLU5-F1
#
_cell.length_a   1.000
_cell.length_b   1.000
_cell.length_c   1.000
_cell.angle_alpha   90.00
_cell.angle_beta   90.00
_cell.angle_gamma   90.00
#
_symmetry.space_group_name_H-M   'P 1'
#
loop_
_entity.id
_entity.type
_entity.pdbx_description
1 polymer ?
#
loop_
_entity_poly.entity_id
_entity_poly.type
_entity_poly.pdbx_seq_one_letter_code
_entity_poly.pdbx_strand_id
1 'polypeptide(L)'
;MLNLKFLLFIVAAIAALGIIFGLGIHEDDPVPDDYYTPDASEVAASLSSDYSGFFGDVLYLADGETKAEATDFYPNGSSRSPTENYVTFKALADKAAAKEMFETAKPSYESQVGRTVMGSVVAGTEVKGNLDDAFGYYNNFNMGTPSAYLYYMGYYGNVFFESYFYLTGAMISEVEISDLAKNIYKAIKNPISVDYANRYLEPAPESDVTCRLLVYGNANNDNYLDQADLSFIESIAKGSWDSAKYPYADANVDGKVDSADVEVVKKFLNGQSATMYYTDWNLDVSSIQYPLSGKIAGTYDSSLWFAQIVGVYDDVKYLCRTQAYIDALREDMFPGASKNIVAQGTNGNFDPEKLIANNIKVVIGDPYGITAEYLEKVSKVKSIQTVLIPENRDINGLNWSNSVVTLGVMFNKQDNTKEYVEYIEKVERKISESVASAVSGETELSYLLIYAQPGSTGVGLDVHSTGSTQYGDVMNVENLPLTCAIQNSSSNWVDSSVEDVLAIDPDVIIFTAWGPFQNNYTQQQYIDFINEMLQDYKTSSAYKNGRVYSISYEVYGTLPGISGIPYLGSQIWPSLFDEDEGVALLQEYFDKFTYISGTDVTTVPTLLPLTLADIEGSETEASTATLMIYGNANNDDTIDASDLEIVKSVISGAKSLADYPYADANADGAVNQKDVDLVNDLINRKQGITVYVSCLDVNGDDTAVAVKYPLRNVVTYATNMQMPALFANGGQYVAGYFASSYDVAEASIKDAKNLEGNQRQISDAAWANFTALDASLASKGGIGAILIDHSGIAQFTESRMADLKASGIPMIDYTSADAVDELQTVLVLGFLFGGDCEKVGREYAKIGWDVKDKVSEAVSQLSADDKVSYICGTMYIYICGASSSFNTSAATAGGIPYADLNADFASKYTKNSTKMASTEALSNYTDAGIFINNRSMDWGLDESEYNKQIVETWDHNNSGVSSRVYFKEFEDKLVYVNNLLPGGVKIAYMAHAMYGDLFSREWADSVLQSYIDLGSAPLAGQTLDSVLAYITFDDYKAIAD
;
A
#
# COMPACT_ATOMS: atom_id res chain seq x y z
N MET A 1 -34.33 -9.51 39.22
CA MET A 1 -34.08 -10.10 37.88
C MET A 1 -32.57 -10.19 37.78
N LEU A 2 -31.90 -11.28 38.13
CA LEU A 2 -32.14 -12.72 37.91
C LEU A 2 -31.79 -13.17 36.47
N ASN A 3 -30.49 -13.30 36.25
CA ASN A 3 -29.79 -14.39 35.55
C ASN A 3 -30.32 -14.93 34.21
N LEU A 4 -29.51 -14.64 33.17
CA LEU A 4 -28.83 -15.62 32.31
C LEU A 4 -28.82 -17.09 32.84
N LYS A 5 -28.93 -18.06 31.91
CA LYS A 5 -28.99 -19.55 32.06
C LYS A 5 -30.40 -20.17 31.96
N PHE A 6 -30.89 -20.36 30.72
CA PHE A 6 -31.63 -21.60 30.37
C PHE A 6 -31.74 -21.94 28.87
N LEU A 7 -31.50 -21.01 27.94
CA LEU A 7 -31.78 -21.24 26.51
C LEU A 7 -30.55 -21.46 25.61
N LEU A 8 -29.53 -22.16 26.14
CA LEU A 8 -28.29 -22.46 25.41
C LEU A 8 -27.80 -23.89 25.69
N PHE A 9 -28.73 -24.84 25.85
CA PHE A 9 -28.39 -26.22 26.24
C PHE A 9 -29.27 -27.35 25.64
N ILE A 10 -30.11 -27.07 24.62
CA ILE A 10 -30.92 -28.11 23.95
C ILE A 10 -30.98 -27.89 22.42
N VAL A 11 -29.80 -27.87 21.77
CA VAL A 11 -29.67 -28.17 20.31
C VAL A 11 -28.51 -29.17 20.07
N ALA A 12 -28.17 -29.96 21.09
CA ALA A 12 -27.17 -31.03 21.03
C ALA A 12 -27.78 -32.37 21.44
N ALA A 13 -28.79 -32.84 20.69
CA ALA A 13 -29.21 -34.24 20.66
C ALA A 13 -30.12 -34.51 19.45
N ILE A 14 -29.80 -35.59 18.71
CA ILE A 14 -30.46 -36.15 17.51
C ILE A 14 -29.88 -35.66 16.17
N ALA A 15 -28.56 -35.86 16.03
CA ALA A 15 -27.91 -36.11 14.75
C ALA A 15 -27.26 -37.50 14.83
N ALA A 16 -28.06 -38.56 14.67
CA ALA A 16 -27.59 -39.94 14.68
C ALA A 16 -28.51 -40.85 13.84
N LEU A 17 -27.87 -41.67 12.99
CA LEU A 17 -28.40 -42.82 12.22
C LEU A 17 -29.15 -42.50 10.90
N GLY A 18 -28.57 -42.94 9.78
CA GLY A 18 -29.19 -42.86 8.45
C GLY A 18 -28.33 -43.31 7.25
N ILE A 19 -27.52 -44.36 7.37
CA ILE A 19 -26.71 -44.90 6.24
C ILE A 19 -27.55 -45.89 5.40
N ILE A 20 -27.38 -45.91 4.05
CA ILE A 20 -27.24 -47.10 3.15
C ILE A 20 -27.68 -46.84 1.68
N PHE A 21 -26.72 -47.03 0.75
CA PHE A 21 -26.77 -47.44 -0.68
C PHE A 21 -28.04 -47.30 -1.58
N GLY A 22 -27.84 -46.74 -2.79
CA GLY A 22 -27.86 -47.56 -4.03
C GLY A 22 -28.88 -47.27 -5.16
N LEU A 23 -28.36 -46.88 -6.34
CA LEU A 23 -28.82 -47.16 -7.74
C LEU A 23 -30.34 -47.09 -8.12
N GLY A 24 -30.71 -46.28 -9.14
CA GLY A 24 -31.99 -46.52 -9.87
C GLY A 24 -32.60 -45.43 -10.79
N ILE A 25 -32.10 -45.36 -12.03
CA ILE A 25 -32.72 -44.97 -13.33
C ILE A 25 -34.26 -44.64 -13.41
N HIS A 26 -34.58 -43.45 -13.96
CA HIS A 26 -35.70 -42.96 -14.84
C HIS A 26 -37.23 -43.11 -14.56
N GLU A 27 -37.93 -42.06 -15.08
CA GLU A 27 -39.29 -41.99 -15.70
C GLU A 27 -40.57 -42.04 -14.82
N ASP A 28 -41.21 -40.88 -14.59
CA ASP A 28 -42.50 -40.45 -15.19
C ASP A 28 -43.15 -39.27 -14.42
N ASP A 29 -43.52 -38.18 -15.12
CA ASP A 29 -44.21 -36.99 -14.58
C ASP A 29 -45.74 -37.22 -14.50
N PRO A 30 -46.48 -36.73 -13.47
CA PRO A 30 -46.93 -35.33 -13.51
C PRO A 30 -47.11 -34.57 -12.17
N VAL A 31 -46.56 -33.35 -12.14
CA VAL A 31 -46.96 -32.08 -11.46
C VAL A 31 -48.45 -31.94 -11.03
N PRO A 32 -48.85 -31.17 -9.97
CA PRO A 32 -48.20 -30.78 -8.69
C PRO A 32 -49.09 -31.03 -7.42
N ASP A 33 -48.58 -30.71 -6.23
CA ASP A 33 -49.27 -29.85 -5.22
C ASP A 33 -48.37 -29.60 -3.99
N ASP A 34 -47.69 -28.45 -3.94
CA ASP A 34 -47.68 -27.53 -2.78
C ASP A 34 -46.72 -26.33 -3.04
N TYR A 35 -47.15 -25.13 -2.66
CA TYR A 35 -46.45 -23.87 -2.95
C TYR A 35 -45.32 -23.58 -1.94
N TYR A 36 -44.12 -23.27 -2.44
CA TYR A 36 -43.15 -22.46 -1.69
C TYR A 36 -43.35 -20.98 -2.04
N THR A 37 -43.20 -20.10 -1.04
CA THR A 37 -43.23 -18.63 -1.23
C THR A 37 -41.89 -18.08 -0.76
N PRO A 38 -40.94 -17.77 -1.66
CA PRO A 38 -39.67 -17.18 -1.28
C PRO A 38 -39.85 -15.75 -0.75
N ASP A 39 -39.03 -15.40 0.24
CA ASP A 39 -38.88 -14.01 0.70
C ASP A 39 -38.05 -13.22 -0.32
N ALA A 40 -38.16 -11.88 -0.33
CA ALA A 40 -37.52 -11.03 -1.32
C ALA A 40 -35.97 -11.05 -1.26
N SER A 41 -35.39 -11.63 -0.21
CA SER A 41 -33.95 -11.88 -0.07
C SER A 41 -33.44 -13.13 -0.78
N GLU A 42 -34.29 -14.08 -1.18
CA GLU A 42 -33.86 -15.32 -1.87
C GLU A 42 -33.71 -15.14 -3.39
N VAL A 43 -34.28 -14.08 -3.98
CA VAL A 43 -34.16 -13.80 -5.43
C VAL A 43 -32.76 -13.28 -5.80
N ALA A 44 -32.04 -12.63 -4.87
CA ALA A 44 -30.65 -12.24 -5.07
C ALA A 44 -29.66 -13.42 -5.01
N ALA A 45 -30.08 -14.56 -4.46
CA ALA A 45 -29.19 -15.70 -4.20
C ALA A 45 -29.03 -16.65 -5.40
N SER A 46 -29.96 -16.67 -6.36
CA SER A 46 -29.93 -17.65 -7.46
C SER A 46 -28.84 -17.39 -8.53
N LEU A 47 -28.13 -16.27 -8.45
CA LEU A 47 -26.88 -16.04 -9.18
C LEU A 47 -25.63 -16.11 -8.28
N SER A 48 -25.78 -16.13 -6.96
CA SER A 48 -24.65 -16.07 -6.01
C SER A 48 -24.31 -17.40 -5.33
N SER A 49 -25.20 -18.40 -5.33
CA SER A 49 -24.99 -19.65 -4.57
C SER A 49 -24.53 -20.86 -5.40
N ASP A 50 -24.90 -20.95 -6.68
CA ASP A 50 -24.48 -22.07 -7.56
C ASP A 50 -23.46 -21.66 -8.65
N TYR A 51 -23.16 -20.36 -8.78
CA TYR A 51 -22.36 -19.82 -9.89
C TYR A 51 -21.01 -19.19 -9.50
N SER A 52 -20.65 -19.16 -8.21
CA SER A 52 -19.33 -18.72 -7.73
C SER A 52 -18.15 -19.59 -8.20
N GLY A 53 -18.42 -20.70 -8.89
CA GLY A 53 -17.43 -21.55 -9.57
C GLY A 53 -17.57 -21.63 -11.09
N PHE A 54 -18.51 -20.91 -11.72
CA PHE A 54 -18.69 -20.93 -13.19
C PHE A 54 -18.02 -19.75 -13.90
N PHE A 55 -17.87 -18.62 -13.18
CA PHE A 55 -17.11 -17.45 -13.61
C PHE A 55 -16.09 -17.07 -12.54
N GLY A 56 -15.02 -17.87 -12.42
CA GLY A 56 -13.75 -17.31 -11.99
C GLY A 56 -13.14 -16.45 -13.11
N ASP A 57 -12.18 -15.59 -12.80
CA ASP A 57 -11.56 -14.64 -13.76
C ASP A 57 -10.69 -15.29 -14.87
N VAL A 58 -10.77 -16.62 -15.07
CA VAL A 58 -9.75 -17.42 -15.79
C VAL A 58 -10.37 -18.46 -16.74
N LEU A 59 -9.69 -18.76 -17.84
CA LEU A 59 -10.05 -19.77 -18.85
C LEU A 59 -9.03 -20.91 -18.90
N TYR A 60 -9.51 -22.14 -19.11
CA TYR A 60 -8.68 -23.36 -19.09
C TYR A 60 -8.43 -23.92 -20.50
N LEU A 61 -7.25 -24.50 -20.70
CA LEU A 61 -6.88 -25.24 -21.92
C LEU A 61 -7.35 -26.69 -21.87
N ALA A 62 -7.56 -27.30 -23.04
CA ALA A 62 -7.79 -28.75 -23.14
C ALA A 62 -6.47 -29.54 -23.03
N ASP A 63 -6.54 -30.73 -22.42
CA ASP A 63 -5.37 -31.60 -22.19
C ASP A 63 -4.60 -31.93 -23.49
N GLY A 64 -3.34 -31.51 -23.53
CA GLY A 64 -2.36 -31.90 -24.57
C GLY A 64 -2.15 -30.90 -25.72
N GLU A 65 -2.80 -29.74 -25.72
CA GLU A 65 -2.55 -28.69 -26.73
C GLU A 65 -1.49 -27.65 -26.28
N THR A 66 -0.76 -27.06 -27.23
CA THR A 66 0.20 -25.97 -26.96
C THR A 66 -0.38 -24.61 -27.37
N LYS A 67 0.13 -23.52 -26.77
CA LYS A 67 -0.31 -22.13 -27.02
C LYS A 67 -0.27 -21.68 -28.49
N ALA A 68 0.41 -22.42 -29.37
CA ALA A 68 0.52 -22.15 -30.81
C ALA A 68 -0.54 -22.89 -31.67
N GLU A 69 -1.26 -23.87 -31.12
CA GLU A 69 -2.10 -24.80 -31.90
C GLU A 69 -3.54 -24.93 -31.37
N ALA A 70 -3.87 -24.35 -30.22
CA ALA A 70 -5.18 -24.52 -29.57
C ALA A 70 -6.35 -23.93 -30.39
N THR A 71 -7.45 -24.69 -30.53
CA THR A 71 -8.57 -24.29 -31.42
C THR A 71 -9.97 -24.23 -30.81
N ASP A 72 -10.18 -24.77 -29.61
CA ASP A 72 -11.41 -24.67 -28.80
C ASP A 72 -11.06 -24.63 -27.29
N PHE A 73 -11.89 -24.03 -26.43
CA PHE A 73 -11.70 -23.90 -24.97
C PHE A 73 -13.00 -24.29 -24.24
N TYR A 74 -12.93 -24.73 -22.97
CA TYR A 74 -14.10 -25.22 -22.22
C TYR A 74 -14.06 -24.86 -20.72
N PRO A 75 -15.20 -24.53 -20.09
CA PRO A 75 -15.31 -24.49 -18.63
C PRO A 75 -15.23 -25.90 -18.03
N ASN A 76 -14.41 -26.08 -17.00
CA ASN A 76 -14.47 -27.21 -16.06
C ASN A 76 -14.33 -28.64 -16.67
N GLY A 77 -13.60 -28.78 -17.79
CA GLY A 77 -13.20 -30.09 -18.35
C GLY A 77 -14.32 -30.96 -18.93
N SER A 78 -15.52 -30.43 -19.17
CA SER A 78 -16.65 -31.24 -19.64
C SER A 78 -16.58 -31.61 -21.14
N SER A 79 -16.99 -32.83 -21.48
CA SER A 79 -17.06 -33.30 -22.86
C SER A 79 -18.42 -32.98 -23.50
N ARG A 80 -18.43 -32.02 -24.43
CA ARG A 80 -19.51 -31.62 -25.36
C ARG A 80 -20.84 -32.41 -25.29
N SER A 81 -21.74 -32.02 -24.39
CA SER A 81 -23.17 -32.38 -24.42
C SER A 81 -24.01 -31.25 -25.04
N PRO A 82 -25.02 -31.50 -25.90
CA PRO A 82 -25.87 -30.46 -26.48
C PRO A 82 -26.81 -29.72 -25.50
N THR A 83 -26.65 -29.92 -24.20
CA THR A 83 -27.59 -29.47 -23.14
C THR A 83 -26.91 -28.67 -22.03
N GLU A 84 -25.64 -28.32 -22.19
CA GLU A 84 -24.80 -27.68 -21.18
C GLU A 84 -24.34 -26.27 -21.59
N ASN A 85 -24.05 -25.44 -20.60
CA ASN A 85 -23.58 -24.06 -20.79
C ASN A 85 -22.09 -24.06 -21.18
N TYR A 86 -21.68 -23.22 -22.13
CA TYR A 86 -20.31 -23.18 -22.62
C TYR A 86 -19.85 -21.79 -23.06
N VAL A 87 -18.53 -21.59 -23.07
CA VAL A 87 -17.84 -20.52 -23.80
C VAL A 87 -16.63 -21.15 -24.50
N THR A 88 -16.50 -20.94 -25.80
CA THR A 88 -15.33 -21.36 -26.59
C THR A 88 -14.55 -20.13 -27.05
N PHE A 89 -13.23 -20.27 -27.13
CA PHE A 89 -12.31 -19.24 -27.63
C PHE A 89 -11.49 -19.81 -28.78
N LYS A 90 -10.99 -18.94 -29.65
CA LYS A 90 -10.23 -19.35 -30.83
C LYS A 90 -9.22 -18.29 -31.23
N ALA A 91 -7.95 -18.56 -30.97
CA ALA A 91 -6.86 -17.76 -31.50
C ALA A 91 -6.72 -18.00 -33.01
N LEU A 92 -6.58 -16.91 -33.76
CA LEU A 92 -6.47 -16.92 -35.21
C LEU A 92 -5.20 -16.18 -35.65
N ALA A 93 -4.83 -16.29 -36.92
CA ALA A 93 -3.56 -15.78 -37.43
C ALA A 93 -3.37 -14.26 -37.22
N ASP A 94 -4.47 -13.50 -37.29
CA ASP A 94 -4.51 -12.05 -37.05
C ASP A 94 -5.95 -11.59 -36.72
N LYS A 95 -6.10 -10.29 -36.48
CA LYS A 95 -7.38 -9.63 -36.21
C LYS A 95 -8.35 -9.64 -37.39
N ALA A 96 -7.86 -9.69 -38.63
CA ALA A 96 -8.73 -9.76 -39.80
C ALA A 96 -9.39 -11.14 -39.91
N ALA A 97 -8.66 -12.22 -39.62
CA ALA A 97 -9.20 -13.58 -39.55
C ALA A 97 -10.24 -13.74 -38.41
N ALA A 98 -10.00 -13.13 -37.24
CA ALA A 98 -10.97 -13.11 -36.14
C ALA A 98 -12.27 -12.37 -36.50
N LYS A 99 -12.14 -11.21 -37.15
CA LYS A 99 -13.29 -10.45 -37.67
C LYS A 99 -14.05 -11.21 -38.76
N GLU A 100 -13.37 -11.86 -39.71
CA GLU A 100 -14.00 -12.66 -40.76
C GLU A 100 -14.81 -13.83 -40.18
N MET A 101 -14.30 -14.48 -39.12
CA MET A 101 -15.01 -15.55 -38.43
C MET A 101 -16.27 -15.04 -37.70
N PHE A 102 -16.17 -13.91 -37.01
CA PHE A 102 -17.31 -13.24 -36.36
C PHE A 102 -18.41 -12.85 -37.37
N GLU A 103 -18.07 -12.15 -38.45
CA GLU A 103 -19.03 -11.73 -39.48
C GLU A 103 -19.66 -12.92 -40.23
N THR A 104 -18.96 -14.06 -40.30
CA THR A 104 -19.50 -15.31 -40.88
C THR A 104 -20.48 -16.00 -39.94
N ALA A 105 -20.25 -15.96 -38.62
CA ALA A 105 -21.09 -16.63 -37.63
C ALA A 105 -22.34 -15.82 -37.25
N LYS A 106 -22.22 -14.48 -37.17
CA LYS A 106 -23.25 -13.53 -36.74
C LYS A 106 -24.64 -13.75 -37.38
N PRO A 107 -24.80 -13.93 -38.71
CA PRO A 107 -26.11 -14.13 -39.34
C PRO A 107 -26.86 -15.38 -38.87
N SER A 108 -26.14 -16.43 -38.43
CA SER A 108 -26.76 -17.65 -37.91
C SER A 108 -27.42 -17.41 -36.55
N TYR A 109 -26.75 -16.65 -35.69
CA TYR A 109 -27.24 -16.26 -34.36
C TYR A 109 -28.37 -15.22 -34.47
N GLU A 110 -28.24 -14.21 -35.33
CA GLU A 110 -29.33 -13.28 -35.69
C GLU A 110 -30.58 -14.03 -36.17
N SER A 111 -30.41 -15.12 -36.92
CA SER A 111 -31.54 -15.89 -37.43
C SER A 111 -32.32 -16.65 -36.34
N GLN A 112 -31.73 -16.89 -35.16
CA GLN A 112 -32.37 -17.59 -34.04
C GLN A 112 -33.20 -16.64 -33.15
N VAL A 113 -32.92 -15.33 -33.21
CA VAL A 113 -33.73 -14.30 -32.55
C VAL A 113 -35.19 -14.40 -33.01
N GLY A 114 -36.11 -14.57 -32.06
CA GLY A 114 -37.55 -14.65 -32.32
C GLY A 114 -38.10 -16.04 -32.67
N ARG A 115 -37.35 -17.12 -32.39
CA ARG A 115 -37.81 -18.52 -32.49
C ARG A 115 -37.58 -19.26 -31.18
N THR A 116 -38.54 -19.92 -30.53
CA THR A 116 -40.02 -19.84 -30.47
C THR A 116 -40.36 -20.51 -29.11
N VAL A 117 -41.36 -20.18 -28.29
CA VAL A 117 -42.79 -19.82 -28.47
C VAL A 117 -43.20 -18.86 -27.32
N MET A 118 -44.49 -18.51 -27.20
CA MET A 118 -45.09 -17.81 -26.03
C MET A 118 -44.64 -16.36 -25.76
N GLY A 119 -44.30 -15.61 -26.81
CA GLY A 119 -44.42 -14.13 -26.77
C GLY A 119 -43.34 -13.37 -25.99
N SER A 120 -42.10 -13.82 -26.07
CA SER A 120 -40.92 -13.17 -25.47
C SER A 120 -40.71 -11.73 -25.95
N VAL A 121 -40.17 -10.88 -25.07
CA VAL A 121 -39.72 -9.52 -25.39
C VAL A 121 -38.26 -9.55 -25.88
N VAL A 122 -37.95 -8.76 -26.90
CA VAL A 122 -36.57 -8.50 -27.35
C VAL A 122 -36.06 -7.23 -26.66
N ALA A 123 -34.91 -7.30 -26.00
CA ALA A 123 -34.18 -6.17 -25.43
C ALA A 123 -32.67 -6.39 -25.63
N GLY A 124 -31.94 -5.33 -25.97
CA GLY A 124 -30.48 -5.34 -26.15
C GLY A 124 -29.92 -6.16 -27.32
N THR A 125 -29.71 -5.53 -28.48
CA THR A 125 -28.73 -5.99 -29.48
C THR A 125 -27.53 -5.04 -29.48
N GLU A 126 -26.32 -5.59 -29.37
CA GLU A 126 -25.02 -4.89 -29.23
C GLU A 126 -24.73 -4.35 -27.82
N VAL A 127 -23.91 -5.10 -27.06
CA VAL A 127 -23.32 -4.67 -25.77
C VAL A 127 -21.80 -4.78 -25.91
N LYS A 128 -21.11 -3.65 -25.87
CA LYS A 128 -19.65 -3.54 -26.10
C LYS A 128 -18.89 -3.16 -24.83
N GLY A 129 -18.75 -4.10 -23.91
CA GLY A 129 -17.90 -3.97 -22.73
C GLY A 129 -16.41 -4.15 -23.07
N ASN A 130 -15.82 -3.19 -23.79
CA ASN A 130 -14.39 -3.11 -24.17
C ASN A 130 -13.85 -4.13 -25.20
N LEU A 131 -14.71 -4.95 -25.82
CA LEU A 131 -14.36 -5.85 -26.94
C LEU A 131 -14.32 -5.11 -28.30
N ASP A 132 -13.64 -5.66 -29.32
CA ASP A 132 -13.51 -5.00 -30.65
C ASP A 132 -14.87 -4.93 -31.37
N ASP A 133 -15.53 -6.08 -31.52
CA ASP A 133 -16.97 -6.18 -31.73
C ASP A 133 -17.51 -7.38 -30.95
N ALA A 134 -18.77 -7.27 -30.51
CA ALA A 134 -19.49 -8.37 -29.90
C ALA A 134 -20.99 -8.28 -30.26
N PHE A 135 -21.64 -9.44 -30.28
CA PHE A 135 -23.06 -9.61 -30.57
C PHE A 135 -23.61 -10.73 -29.70
N GLY A 136 -24.77 -10.49 -29.09
CA GLY A 136 -25.50 -11.53 -28.38
C GLY A 136 -26.97 -11.19 -28.25
N TYR A 137 -27.73 -12.18 -27.81
CA TYR A 137 -29.15 -12.07 -27.53
C TYR A 137 -29.52 -13.01 -26.39
N TYR A 138 -30.53 -12.63 -25.61
CA TYR A 138 -31.11 -13.47 -24.59
C TYR A 138 -32.62 -13.60 -24.78
N ASN A 139 -33.18 -14.66 -24.22
CA ASN A 139 -34.62 -14.90 -24.16
C ASN A 139 -34.97 -15.28 -22.72
N ASN A 140 -35.80 -14.46 -22.07
CA ASN A 140 -36.38 -14.78 -20.77
C ASN A 140 -37.74 -15.47 -20.95
N PHE A 141 -37.99 -16.52 -20.17
CA PHE A 141 -39.20 -17.33 -20.17
C PHE A 141 -39.79 -17.40 -18.75
N ASN A 142 -41.12 -17.44 -18.67
CA ASN A 142 -41.81 -17.66 -17.41
C ASN A 142 -42.84 -18.78 -17.61
N MET A 143 -42.43 -20.02 -17.31
CA MET A 143 -43.23 -21.23 -17.50
C MET A 143 -43.52 -21.93 -16.16
N GLY A 144 -43.88 -21.16 -15.13
CA GLY A 144 -44.08 -21.65 -13.76
C GLY A 144 -42.82 -21.59 -12.90
N THR A 145 -41.66 -21.81 -13.51
CA THR A 145 -40.35 -21.38 -13.00
C THR A 145 -39.77 -20.38 -14.01
N PRO A 146 -39.12 -19.28 -13.57
CA PRO A 146 -38.37 -18.41 -14.48
C PRO A 146 -37.22 -19.19 -15.13
N SER A 147 -36.89 -18.89 -16.38
CA SER A 147 -35.70 -19.43 -17.04
C SER A 147 -35.23 -18.52 -18.17
N ALA A 148 -33.97 -18.63 -18.57
CA ALA A 148 -33.39 -17.80 -19.62
C ALA A 148 -32.44 -18.59 -20.52
N TYR A 149 -32.41 -18.25 -21.82
CA TYR A 149 -31.28 -18.58 -22.70
C TYR A 149 -30.48 -17.30 -23.00
N LEU A 150 -29.15 -17.37 -23.02
CA LEU A 150 -28.26 -16.31 -23.51
C LEU A 150 -27.27 -16.90 -24.50
N TYR A 151 -27.08 -16.23 -25.62
CA TYR A 151 -26.03 -16.51 -26.60
C TYR A 151 -25.21 -15.24 -26.79
N TYR A 152 -23.89 -15.31 -26.64
CA TYR A 152 -23.02 -14.13 -26.75
C TYR A 152 -21.69 -14.49 -27.45
N MET A 153 -21.32 -13.75 -28.49
CA MET A 153 -20.12 -13.97 -29.30
C MET A 153 -19.40 -12.66 -29.57
N GLY A 154 -18.13 -12.72 -29.95
CA GLY A 154 -17.35 -11.54 -30.30
C GLY A 154 -15.92 -11.85 -30.67
N TYR A 155 -15.11 -10.80 -30.78
CA TYR A 155 -13.67 -10.92 -30.91
C TYR A 155 -12.95 -9.74 -30.26
N TYR A 156 -11.68 -9.96 -29.92
CA TYR A 156 -10.74 -8.92 -29.52
C TYR A 156 -9.33 -9.32 -29.95
N GLY A 157 -8.62 -8.39 -30.61
CA GLY A 157 -7.34 -8.72 -31.23
C GLY A 157 -7.51 -9.84 -32.27
N ASN A 158 -6.68 -10.88 -32.18
CA ASN A 158 -6.75 -12.07 -33.02
C ASN A 158 -7.55 -13.23 -32.41
N VAL A 159 -8.32 -13.00 -31.34
CA VAL A 159 -9.10 -14.03 -30.65
C VAL A 159 -10.60 -13.84 -30.91
N PHE A 160 -11.25 -14.87 -31.45
CA PHE A 160 -12.71 -15.00 -31.57
C PHE A 160 -13.27 -15.80 -30.37
N PHE A 161 -14.51 -15.57 -29.96
CA PHE A 161 -15.20 -16.38 -28.96
C PHE A 161 -16.71 -16.50 -29.22
N GLU A 162 -17.32 -17.59 -28.75
CA GLU A 162 -18.78 -17.78 -28.72
C GLU A 162 -19.24 -18.46 -27.41
N SER A 163 -20.47 -18.19 -26.98
CA SER A 163 -21.02 -18.74 -25.74
C SER A 163 -22.51 -19.05 -25.84
N TYR A 164 -22.94 -19.95 -24.96
CA TYR A 164 -24.33 -20.33 -24.74
C TYR A 164 -24.57 -20.62 -23.26
N PHE A 165 -25.65 -20.07 -22.72
CA PHE A 165 -26.12 -20.34 -21.37
C PHE A 165 -27.61 -20.62 -21.37
N TYR A 166 -28.02 -21.66 -20.64
CA TYR A 166 -29.37 -21.90 -20.18
C TYR A 166 -29.39 -21.79 -18.65
N LEU A 167 -30.28 -20.96 -18.13
CA LEU A 167 -30.45 -20.71 -16.70
C LEU A 167 -31.87 -21.11 -16.29
N THR A 168 -32.00 -21.86 -15.20
CA THR A 168 -33.29 -22.20 -14.59
C THR A 168 -33.42 -21.54 -13.22
N GLY A 169 -34.58 -20.98 -12.91
CA GLY A 169 -34.83 -20.17 -11.72
C GLY A 169 -34.60 -18.66 -11.90
N ALA A 170 -33.88 -18.23 -12.94
CA ALA A 170 -33.43 -16.84 -13.11
C ALA A 170 -33.95 -16.16 -14.39
N MET A 171 -33.83 -14.83 -14.44
CA MET A 171 -34.13 -13.96 -15.58
C MET A 171 -32.91 -13.06 -15.80
N ILE A 172 -32.45 -12.92 -17.04
CA ILE A 172 -31.26 -12.12 -17.36
C ILE A 172 -31.64 -10.66 -17.63
N SER A 173 -30.77 -9.74 -17.23
CA SER A 173 -30.83 -8.29 -17.41
C SER A 173 -29.73 -7.75 -18.34
N GLU A 174 -29.88 -6.52 -18.83
CA GLU A 174 -28.86 -5.90 -19.70
C GLU A 174 -27.55 -5.59 -18.95
N VAL A 175 -27.59 -5.40 -17.63
CA VAL A 175 -26.41 -5.16 -16.79
C VAL A 175 -25.53 -6.41 -16.73
N GLU A 176 -26.12 -7.58 -16.46
CA GLU A 176 -25.40 -8.87 -16.39
C GLU A 176 -24.72 -9.23 -17.72
N ILE A 177 -25.30 -8.83 -18.87
CA ILE A 177 -24.69 -9.00 -20.19
C ILE A 177 -23.51 -8.04 -20.39
N SER A 178 -23.60 -6.81 -19.86
CA SER A 178 -22.49 -5.86 -19.85
C SER A 178 -21.33 -6.34 -18.97
N ASP A 179 -21.64 -6.97 -17.83
CA ASP A 179 -20.62 -7.51 -16.93
C ASP A 179 -20.00 -8.81 -17.49
N LEU A 180 -20.79 -9.67 -18.14
CA LEU A 180 -20.25 -10.79 -18.94
C LEU A 180 -19.28 -10.29 -20.03
N ALA A 181 -19.63 -9.22 -20.74
CA ALA A 181 -18.77 -8.62 -21.77
C ALA A 181 -17.43 -8.14 -21.18
N LYS A 182 -17.46 -7.45 -20.03
CA LYS A 182 -16.26 -7.00 -19.30
C LYS A 182 -15.41 -8.19 -18.81
N ASN A 183 -16.03 -9.24 -18.31
CA ASN A 183 -15.32 -10.42 -17.79
C ASN A 183 -14.66 -11.23 -18.92
N ILE A 184 -15.35 -11.40 -20.06
CA ILE A 184 -14.74 -11.98 -21.26
C ILE A 184 -13.57 -11.12 -21.76
N TYR A 185 -13.69 -9.79 -21.74
CA TYR A 185 -12.60 -8.89 -22.08
C TYR A 185 -11.38 -9.02 -21.16
N LYS A 186 -11.59 -9.09 -19.83
CA LYS A 186 -10.53 -9.36 -18.85
C LYS A 186 -9.81 -10.68 -19.15
N ALA A 187 -10.58 -11.76 -19.32
CA ALA A 187 -10.04 -13.10 -19.56
C ALA A 187 -9.25 -13.22 -20.88
N ILE A 188 -9.60 -12.45 -21.92
CA ILE A 188 -8.81 -12.39 -23.17
C ILE A 188 -7.50 -11.60 -22.97
N LYS A 189 -7.46 -10.62 -22.08
CA LYS A 189 -6.26 -9.80 -21.82
C LYS A 189 -5.20 -10.50 -20.96
N ASN A 190 -5.61 -11.14 -19.87
CA ASN A 190 -4.69 -11.74 -18.89
C ASN A 190 -4.89 -13.27 -18.75
N PRO A 191 -4.39 -14.09 -19.70
CA PRO A 191 -4.47 -15.55 -19.60
C PRO A 191 -3.43 -16.10 -18.59
N ILE A 192 -3.91 -16.49 -17.41
CA ILE A 192 -3.12 -17.14 -16.34
C ILE A 192 -2.69 -18.56 -16.76
N SER A 193 -1.53 -19.05 -16.31
CA SER A 193 -1.14 -20.45 -16.49
C SER A 193 -1.84 -21.37 -15.46
N VAL A 194 -2.03 -22.65 -15.86
CA VAL A 194 -2.72 -23.64 -15.02
C VAL A 194 -2.01 -23.87 -13.68
N ASP A 195 -0.69 -23.73 -13.62
CA ASP A 195 0.12 -23.93 -12.41
C ASP A 195 -0.20 -22.93 -11.29
N TYR A 196 -0.62 -21.70 -11.63
CA TYR A 196 -0.97 -20.68 -10.63
C TYR A 196 -2.37 -20.90 -10.04
N ALA A 197 -3.32 -21.40 -10.85
CA ALA A 197 -4.68 -21.70 -10.41
C ALA A 197 -4.73 -22.92 -9.46
N ASN A 198 -3.93 -23.95 -9.75
CA ASN A 198 -3.87 -25.15 -8.91
C ASN A 198 -3.28 -24.88 -7.50
N ARG A 199 -2.60 -23.74 -7.29
CA ARG A 199 -2.07 -23.35 -5.97
C ARG A 199 -3.12 -22.80 -5.00
N TYR A 200 -4.27 -22.35 -5.51
CA TYR A 200 -5.30 -21.67 -4.72
C TYR A 200 -6.74 -22.23 -4.87
N LEU A 201 -7.00 -23.10 -5.85
CA LEU A 201 -8.30 -23.79 -6.01
C LEU A 201 -8.27 -25.29 -5.73
N GLU A 202 -7.09 -25.92 -5.74
CA GLU A 202 -6.89 -27.24 -5.13
C GLU A 202 -6.38 -27.04 -3.69
N PRO A 203 -6.60 -28.02 -2.78
CA PRO A 203 -5.72 -28.13 -1.61
C PRO A 203 -4.27 -28.18 -2.12
N ALA A 204 -3.35 -27.52 -1.42
CA ALA A 204 -1.94 -27.43 -1.83
C ALA A 204 -1.44 -28.78 -2.38
N PRO A 205 -0.81 -28.80 -3.57
CA PRO A 205 -0.59 -30.01 -4.37
C PRO A 205 0.03 -31.11 -3.50
N GLU A 206 -0.69 -32.23 -3.34
CA GLU A 206 -0.56 -33.16 -2.20
C GLU A 206 0.87 -33.30 -1.66
N SER A 207 1.23 -32.44 -0.71
CA SER A 207 2.26 -32.78 0.26
C SER A 207 1.59 -33.68 1.28
N ASP A 208 2.13 -34.88 1.51
CA ASP A 208 1.72 -35.77 2.61
C ASP A 208 1.91 -35.11 4.02
N VAL A 209 2.46 -33.89 4.05
CA VAL A 209 2.71 -33.04 5.20
C VAL A 209 1.42 -32.32 5.63
N THR A 210 0.67 -32.95 6.53
CA THR A 210 -0.62 -32.45 7.02
C THR A 210 -0.55 -31.41 8.16
N CYS A 211 0.66 -31.10 8.69
CA CYS A 211 0.87 -30.21 9.84
C CYS A 211 2.34 -29.76 9.98
N ARG A 212 2.63 -28.77 10.84
CA ARG A 212 4.02 -28.32 11.09
C ARG A 212 4.85 -29.33 11.89
N LEU A 213 4.24 -30.02 12.85
CA LEU A 213 4.95 -30.95 13.73
C LEU A 213 5.09 -32.34 13.10
N LEU A 214 6.30 -32.69 12.67
CA LEU A 214 6.60 -33.86 11.83
C LEU A 214 6.86 -35.16 12.61
N VAL A 215 6.42 -35.25 13.88
CA VAL A 215 6.77 -36.34 14.80
C VAL A 215 5.70 -37.42 14.81
N TYR A 216 6.09 -38.67 14.58
CA TYR A 216 5.21 -39.83 14.78
C TYR A 216 4.88 -39.93 16.28
N GLY A 217 3.61 -39.68 16.60
CA GLY A 217 3.10 -39.35 17.92
C GLY A 217 2.12 -38.18 17.90
N ASN A 218 2.27 -37.22 16.97
CA ASN A 218 1.35 -36.10 16.70
C ASN A 218 0.11 -36.60 15.93
N ALA A 219 -0.74 -37.38 16.59
CA ALA A 219 -1.80 -38.13 15.95
C ALA A 219 -3.02 -37.29 15.55
N ASN A 220 -3.18 -36.08 16.11
CA ASN A 220 -4.27 -35.17 15.73
C ASN A 220 -3.87 -34.18 14.61
N ASN A 221 -2.60 -34.20 14.18
CA ASN A 221 -1.99 -33.29 13.21
C ASN A 221 -2.06 -31.79 13.62
N ASP A 222 -1.88 -31.46 14.89
CA ASP A 222 -1.72 -30.06 15.32
C ASP A 222 -0.22 -29.69 15.46
N ASN A 223 0.09 -28.56 16.13
CA ASN A 223 1.45 -28.04 16.28
C ASN A 223 2.12 -28.48 17.61
N TYR A 224 1.49 -29.36 18.37
CA TYR A 224 1.88 -29.76 19.72
C TYR A 224 1.84 -31.29 19.86
N LEU A 225 2.81 -31.85 20.58
CA LEU A 225 2.75 -33.22 21.08
C LEU A 225 2.22 -33.19 22.52
N ASP A 226 0.94 -33.47 22.70
CA ASP A 226 0.28 -33.34 24.01
C ASP A 226 -0.73 -34.45 24.38
N GLN A 227 -1.58 -34.19 25.37
CA GLN A 227 -2.59 -35.14 25.85
C GLN A 227 -3.74 -35.36 24.84
N ALA A 228 -3.96 -34.46 23.89
CA ALA A 228 -4.91 -34.60 22.79
C ALA A 228 -4.48 -35.75 21.87
N ASP A 229 -3.21 -35.83 21.48
CA ASP A 229 -2.67 -36.95 20.69
C ASP A 229 -2.87 -38.28 21.38
N LEU A 230 -2.46 -38.37 22.65
CA LEU A 230 -2.59 -39.60 23.42
C LEU A 230 -4.06 -40.03 23.50
N SER A 231 -4.99 -39.07 23.66
CA SER A 231 -6.42 -39.33 23.66
C SER A 231 -6.94 -39.77 22.28
N PHE A 232 -6.38 -39.21 21.21
CA PHE A 232 -6.74 -39.53 19.83
C PHE A 232 -6.26 -40.93 19.43
N ILE A 233 -4.99 -41.26 19.69
CA ILE A 233 -4.42 -42.62 19.53
C ILE A 233 -5.26 -43.62 20.34
N GLU A 234 -5.56 -43.35 21.62
CA GLU A 234 -6.39 -44.23 22.43
C GLU A 234 -7.81 -44.43 21.88
N SER A 235 -8.31 -43.53 21.02
CA SER A 235 -9.60 -43.66 20.35
C SER A 235 -9.52 -44.53 19.09
N ILE A 236 -8.51 -44.34 18.24
CA ILE A 236 -8.35 -45.06 16.96
C ILE A 236 -7.71 -46.44 17.12
N ALA A 237 -6.88 -46.65 18.15
CA ALA A 237 -6.31 -47.95 18.54
C ALA A 237 -7.38 -49.02 18.92
N LYS A 238 -8.64 -48.60 19.06
CA LYS A 238 -9.81 -49.47 19.31
C LYS A 238 -10.70 -49.65 18.07
N GLY A 239 -10.36 -49.00 16.95
CA GLY A 239 -11.15 -48.93 15.72
C GLY A 239 -10.31 -49.14 14.47
N SER A 240 -10.65 -48.43 13.39
CA SER A 240 -9.89 -48.41 12.14
C SER A 240 -9.13 -47.09 12.02
N TRP A 241 -7.82 -47.17 11.79
CA TRP A 241 -6.95 -46.03 11.48
C TRP A 241 -7.00 -45.71 9.98
N ASP A 242 -7.02 -44.42 9.67
CA ASP A 242 -6.84 -43.86 8.33
C ASP A 242 -5.44 -43.22 8.26
N SER A 243 -4.52 -43.91 7.60
CA SER A 243 -3.11 -43.52 7.55
C SER A 243 -2.83 -42.36 6.59
N ALA A 244 -3.72 -42.08 5.65
CA ALA A 244 -3.59 -40.90 4.79
C ALA A 244 -4.01 -39.65 5.57
N LYS A 245 -5.09 -39.75 6.37
CA LYS A 245 -5.56 -38.62 7.17
C LYS A 245 -4.73 -38.37 8.43
N TYR A 246 -4.22 -39.40 9.08
CA TYR A 246 -3.45 -39.29 10.33
C TYR A 246 -2.12 -40.06 10.22
N PRO A 247 -1.19 -39.61 9.34
CA PRO A 247 0.04 -40.35 9.04
C PRO A 247 0.94 -40.52 10.28
N TYR A 248 0.95 -39.52 11.15
CA TYR A 248 1.78 -39.49 12.36
C TYR A 248 1.23 -40.30 13.54
N ALA A 249 0.10 -41.01 13.41
CA ALA A 249 -0.50 -41.73 14.54
C ALA A 249 0.23 -43.04 14.95
N ASP A 250 0.96 -43.67 14.03
CA ASP A 250 1.80 -44.85 14.28
C ASP A 250 3.14 -44.43 14.91
N ALA A 251 3.08 -44.05 16.18
CA ALA A 251 4.21 -43.50 16.94
C ALA A 251 5.42 -44.46 17.02
N ASN A 252 5.23 -45.76 16.78
CA ASN A 252 6.27 -46.77 16.81
C ASN A 252 6.74 -47.26 15.41
N VAL A 253 6.03 -46.85 14.35
CA VAL A 253 6.25 -47.20 12.94
C VAL A 253 6.32 -48.72 12.70
N ASP A 254 5.35 -49.46 13.23
CA ASP A 254 5.20 -50.91 12.98
C ASP A 254 4.04 -51.29 12.05
N GLY A 255 3.42 -50.29 11.41
CA GLY A 255 2.43 -50.42 10.35
C GLY A 255 0.98 -50.50 10.85
N LYS A 256 0.73 -50.06 12.09
CA LYS A 256 -0.57 -50.13 12.78
C LYS A 256 -0.58 -49.19 13.98
N VAL A 257 -1.77 -48.74 14.38
CA VAL A 257 -1.95 -47.96 15.60
C VAL A 257 -2.60 -48.84 16.67
N ASP A 258 -1.87 -49.15 17.74
CA ASP A 258 -2.39 -49.92 18.88
C ASP A 258 -1.90 -49.40 20.25
N SER A 259 -2.02 -50.24 21.28
CA SER A 259 -1.50 -49.96 22.63
C SER A 259 0.01 -49.69 22.71
N ALA A 260 0.81 -50.12 21.72
CA ALA A 260 2.24 -49.83 21.66
C ALA A 260 2.51 -48.33 21.48
N ASP A 261 1.76 -47.68 20.59
CA ASP A 261 1.87 -46.24 20.28
C ASP A 261 1.46 -45.38 21.46
N VAL A 262 0.38 -45.78 22.15
CA VAL A 262 -0.06 -45.21 23.43
C VAL A 262 1.08 -45.21 24.46
N GLU A 263 1.85 -46.29 24.57
CA GLU A 263 2.99 -46.40 25.49
C GLU A 263 4.29 -45.74 24.97
N VAL A 264 4.36 -45.38 23.68
CA VAL A 264 5.43 -44.55 23.10
C VAL A 264 5.14 -43.07 23.36
N VAL A 265 3.94 -42.58 23.03
CA VAL A 265 3.55 -41.18 23.27
C VAL A 265 3.55 -40.85 24.77
N LYS A 266 3.10 -41.77 25.64
CA LYS A 266 3.27 -41.59 27.11
C LYS A 266 4.72 -41.38 27.52
N LYS A 267 5.72 -41.96 26.85
CA LYS A 267 7.13 -41.70 27.18
C LYS A 267 7.52 -40.29 26.76
N PHE A 268 7.14 -39.86 25.56
CA PHE A 268 7.39 -38.49 25.09
C PHE A 268 6.77 -37.46 26.04
N LEU A 269 5.48 -37.58 26.38
CA LEU A 269 4.79 -36.67 27.31
C LEU A 269 5.38 -36.66 28.74
N ASN A 270 6.10 -37.71 29.14
CA ASN A 270 6.80 -37.78 30.43
C ASN A 270 8.30 -37.44 30.34
N GLY A 271 8.81 -36.97 29.19
CA GLY A 271 10.24 -36.69 28.97
C GLY A 271 11.13 -37.94 29.07
N GLN A 272 10.57 -39.13 28.90
CA GLN A 272 11.27 -40.40 29.07
C GLN A 272 11.92 -40.86 27.76
N SER A 273 13.09 -41.48 27.88
CA SER A 273 13.86 -41.85 26.69
C SER A 273 13.23 -43.00 25.90
N ALA A 274 13.11 -42.78 24.59
CA ALA A 274 12.57 -43.70 23.60
C ALA A 274 13.15 -43.36 22.22
N THR A 275 13.02 -44.27 21.25
CA THR A 275 13.14 -43.88 19.83
C THR A 275 11.94 -43.02 19.48
N MET A 276 12.21 -41.85 18.88
CA MET A 276 11.21 -40.96 18.28
C MET A 276 11.42 -40.98 16.77
N TYR A 277 10.37 -41.34 16.05
CA TYR A 277 10.34 -41.31 14.59
C TYR A 277 9.77 -39.96 14.12
N TYR A 278 10.25 -39.48 12.98
CA TYR A 278 9.82 -38.22 12.37
C TYR A 278 9.98 -38.28 10.85
N THR A 279 9.23 -37.45 10.13
CA THR A 279 9.40 -37.26 8.68
C THR A 279 10.54 -36.27 8.43
N ASP A 280 11.55 -36.67 7.65
CA ASP A 280 12.68 -35.82 7.28
C ASP A 280 12.43 -35.01 6.00
N TRP A 281 13.40 -34.16 5.63
CA TRP A 281 13.31 -33.29 4.44
C TRP A 281 13.19 -34.03 3.09
N ASN A 282 13.46 -35.34 3.02
CA ASN A 282 13.18 -36.13 1.82
C ASN A 282 11.76 -36.74 1.83
N LEU A 283 10.96 -36.42 2.86
CA LEU A 283 9.73 -37.09 3.24
C LEU A 283 9.92 -38.56 3.67
N ASP A 284 11.16 -38.97 3.97
CA ASP A 284 11.49 -40.30 4.48
C ASP A 284 11.26 -40.39 6.01
N VAL A 285 11.02 -41.60 6.52
CA VAL A 285 10.94 -41.83 7.97
C VAL A 285 12.33 -41.96 8.58
N SER A 286 12.72 -40.94 9.33
CA SER A 286 13.94 -40.91 10.12
C SER A 286 13.67 -41.09 11.62
N SER A 287 14.73 -41.22 12.44
CA SER A 287 14.57 -41.37 13.88
C SER A 287 15.73 -40.83 14.72
N ILE A 288 15.39 -40.38 15.94
CA ILE A 288 16.35 -40.01 16.99
C ILE A 288 16.04 -40.76 18.29
N GLN A 289 17.01 -40.77 19.21
CA GLN A 289 16.80 -41.13 20.61
C GLN A 289 16.40 -39.86 21.36
N TYR A 290 15.14 -39.83 21.77
CA TYR A 290 14.53 -38.72 22.50
C TYR A 290 14.90 -38.79 23.99
N PRO A 291 14.97 -37.65 24.70
CA PRO A 291 15.12 -36.30 24.15
C PRO A 291 16.55 -36.07 23.62
N LEU A 292 16.67 -35.26 22.57
CA LEU A 292 17.96 -34.76 22.10
C LEU A 292 18.64 -33.98 23.24
N SER A 293 19.93 -34.25 23.47
CA SER A 293 20.68 -33.63 24.58
C SER A 293 22.19 -33.74 24.42
N GLY A 294 22.91 -32.83 25.10
CA GLY A 294 24.37 -32.72 25.05
C GLY A 294 24.86 -31.80 23.92
N LYS A 295 26.17 -31.79 23.67
CA LYS A 295 26.80 -30.83 22.75
C LYS A 295 26.21 -30.90 21.33
N ILE A 296 25.80 -29.75 20.83
CA ILE A 296 25.24 -29.53 19.49
C ILE A 296 26.34 -28.95 18.57
N ALA A 297 26.32 -29.35 17.30
CA ALA A 297 27.01 -28.67 16.20
C ALA A 297 25.99 -28.21 15.14
N GLY A 298 26.12 -26.95 14.67
CA GLY A 298 25.27 -26.38 13.62
C GLY A 298 25.96 -26.31 12.25
N THR A 299 25.29 -26.67 11.15
CA THR A 299 25.93 -26.64 9.81
C THR A 299 26.11 -25.21 9.27
N TYR A 300 25.36 -24.24 9.81
CA TYR A 300 25.29 -22.85 9.35
C TYR A 300 24.94 -21.92 10.53
N ASP A 301 24.95 -20.61 10.30
CA ASP A 301 24.46 -19.57 11.25
C ASP A 301 23.05 -19.85 11.76
N SER A 302 22.20 -20.35 10.86
CA SER A 302 20.78 -20.65 11.09
C SER A 302 20.57 -21.36 12.41
N SER A 303 21.42 -22.34 12.70
CA SER A 303 21.33 -23.17 13.90
C SER A 303 21.45 -22.37 15.19
N LEU A 304 22.03 -21.17 15.18
CA LEU A 304 22.04 -20.26 16.32
C LEU A 304 20.70 -19.53 16.52
N TRP A 305 19.99 -19.17 15.45
CA TRP A 305 18.63 -18.62 15.53
C TRP A 305 17.67 -19.69 16.06
N PHE A 306 17.67 -20.89 15.45
CA PHE A 306 16.84 -22.01 15.91
C PHE A 306 17.16 -22.38 17.37
N ALA A 307 18.44 -22.43 17.74
CA ALA A 307 18.82 -22.76 19.12
C ALA A 307 18.44 -21.67 20.14
N GLN A 308 18.26 -20.40 19.73
CA GLN A 308 17.67 -19.37 20.59
C GLN A 308 16.19 -19.68 20.87
N ILE A 309 15.37 -19.83 19.83
CA ILE A 309 13.92 -20.06 19.99
C ILE A 309 13.62 -21.38 20.72
N VAL A 310 14.34 -22.46 20.39
CA VAL A 310 14.21 -23.75 21.07
C VAL A 310 14.79 -23.72 22.51
N GLY A 311 15.62 -22.73 22.85
CA GLY A 311 16.24 -22.59 24.16
C GLY A 311 17.33 -23.65 24.43
N VAL A 312 18.16 -23.92 23.42
CA VAL A 312 19.33 -24.82 23.45
C VAL A 312 20.62 -24.13 22.95
N TYR A 313 20.62 -22.80 22.82
CA TYR A 313 21.76 -21.98 22.40
C TYR A 313 23.05 -22.31 23.18
N ASP A 314 22.94 -22.43 24.51
CA ASP A 314 24.05 -22.78 25.39
C ASP A 314 24.63 -24.19 25.17
N ASP A 315 23.94 -25.08 24.46
CA ASP A 315 24.44 -26.41 24.09
C ASP A 315 25.15 -26.42 22.71
N VAL A 316 25.01 -25.37 21.90
CA VAL A 316 25.77 -25.20 20.66
C VAL A 316 27.24 -24.90 21.00
N LYS A 317 28.14 -25.73 20.48
CA LYS A 317 29.60 -25.63 20.77
C LYS A 317 30.47 -25.63 19.53
N TYR A 318 29.92 -25.95 18.35
CA TYR A 318 30.66 -26.01 17.10
C TYR A 318 29.77 -25.54 15.94
N LEU A 319 30.37 -24.88 14.94
CA LEU A 319 29.70 -24.49 13.69
C LEU A 319 30.55 -24.88 12.49
N CYS A 320 29.92 -25.22 11.35
CA CYS A 320 30.63 -25.52 10.11
C CYS A 320 31.10 -24.24 9.37
N ARG A 321 31.97 -23.50 10.05
CA ARG A 321 32.49 -22.18 9.67
C ARG A 321 33.98 -22.06 9.96
N THR A 322 34.63 -21.09 9.32
CA THR A 322 35.98 -20.65 9.70
C THR A 322 35.94 -19.98 11.08
N GLN A 323 37.05 -20.01 11.82
CA GLN A 323 37.09 -19.33 13.12
C GLN A 323 36.94 -17.82 12.96
N ALA A 324 37.55 -17.23 11.92
CA ALA A 324 37.39 -15.81 11.60
C ALA A 324 35.91 -15.40 11.38
N TYR A 325 35.06 -16.29 10.86
CA TYR A 325 33.64 -16.03 10.72
C TYR A 325 32.91 -16.03 12.06
N ILE A 326 33.21 -17.01 12.93
CA ILE A 326 32.63 -17.13 14.28
C ILE A 326 33.10 -15.97 15.18
N ASP A 327 34.37 -15.56 15.05
CA ASP A 327 34.95 -14.43 15.76
C ASP A 327 34.35 -13.08 15.30
N ALA A 328 33.79 -13.03 14.08
CA ALA A 328 33.11 -11.89 13.49
C ALA A 328 31.57 -11.92 13.67
N LEU A 329 31.02 -12.91 14.37
CA LEU A 329 29.61 -12.90 14.74
C LEU A 329 29.34 -11.78 15.76
N ARG A 330 28.28 -11.02 15.50
CA ARG A 330 27.73 -9.97 16.36
C ARG A 330 27.46 -10.50 17.79
N GLU A 331 28.11 -9.92 18.80
CA GLU A 331 28.00 -10.33 20.21
C GLU A 331 26.63 -9.94 20.83
N ASP A 332 25.96 -8.92 20.28
CA ASP A 332 24.57 -8.56 20.60
C ASP A 332 23.56 -9.61 20.08
N MET A 333 23.81 -10.17 18.89
CA MET A 333 22.96 -11.18 18.26
C MET A 333 23.22 -12.60 18.79
N PHE A 334 24.50 -12.93 19.00
CA PHE A 334 24.95 -14.26 19.42
C PHE A 334 25.91 -14.14 20.62
N PRO A 335 25.41 -13.83 21.83
CA PRO A 335 26.23 -13.52 23.00
C PRO A 335 27.22 -14.63 23.38
N GLY A 336 28.51 -14.32 23.24
CA GLY A 336 29.59 -15.23 23.61
C GLY A 336 29.88 -16.32 22.58
N ALA A 337 29.26 -16.30 21.39
CA ALA A 337 29.56 -17.25 20.31
C ALA A 337 31.07 -17.32 20.00
N SER A 338 31.69 -16.14 19.84
CA SER A 338 33.14 -15.95 19.63
C SER A 338 34.05 -16.62 20.68
N LYS A 339 33.53 -16.92 21.88
CA LYS A 339 34.28 -17.52 23.00
C LYS A 339 33.92 -18.99 23.22
N ASN A 340 32.67 -19.36 22.95
CA ASN A 340 32.06 -20.61 23.36
C ASN A 340 31.89 -21.61 22.21
N ILE A 341 32.01 -21.16 20.95
CA ILE A 341 31.81 -21.96 19.75
C ILE A 341 33.12 -22.09 18.98
N VAL A 342 33.45 -23.31 18.56
CA VAL A 342 34.68 -23.64 17.83
C VAL A 342 34.38 -23.95 16.37
N ALA A 343 35.17 -23.39 15.47
CA ALA A 343 35.14 -23.67 14.04
C ALA A 343 35.38 -25.15 13.72
N GLN A 344 34.47 -25.76 12.96
CA GLN A 344 34.60 -27.17 12.57
C GLN A 344 34.12 -27.46 11.14
N GLY A 345 34.86 -26.97 10.17
CA GLY A 345 34.62 -27.19 8.74
C GLY A 345 34.62 -25.87 7.99
N THR A 346 34.16 -25.89 6.74
CA THR A 346 34.02 -24.69 5.90
C THR A 346 32.84 -24.88 4.97
N ASN A 347 31.96 -23.87 4.89
CA ASN A 347 30.84 -23.79 3.95
C ASN A 347 30.02 -25.10 3.93
N GLY A 348 29.42 -25.45 5.08
CA GLY A 348 28.61 -26.66 5.25
C GLY A 348 29.40 -27.98 5.33
N ASN A 349 30.57 -28.11 4.70
CA ASN A 349 31.31 -29.37 4.67
C ASN A 349 31.90 -29.77 6.04
N PHE A 350 31.11 -30.51 6.82
CA PHE A 350 31.45 -31.00 8.15
C PHE A 350 32.46 -32.15 8.12
N ASP A 351 33.43 -32.10 9.03
CA ASP A 351 34.34 -33.20 9.32
C ASP A 351 33.77 -34.08 10.45
N PRO A 352 33.25 -35.29 10.15
CA PRO A 352 32.62 -36.14 11.15
C PRO A 352 33.63 -36.77 12.12
N GLU A 353 34.89 -36.99 11.73
CA GLU A 353 35.91 -37.52 12.64
C GLU A 353 36.19 -36.53 13.79
N LYS A 354 36.19 -35.23 13.48
CA LYS A 354 36.28 -34.17 14.49
C LYS A 354 35.05 -34.09 15.39
N LEU A 355 33.83 -34.32 14.88
CA LEU A 355 32.61 -34.29 15.72
C LEU A 355 32.68 -35.37 16.81
N ILE A 356 33.15 -36.57 16.41
CA ILE A 356 33.35 -37.72 17.28
C ILE A 356 34.44 -37.41 18.33
N ALA A 357 35.59 -36.88 17.89
CA ALA A 357 36.70 -36.52 18.78
C ALA A 357 36.30 -35.44 19.81
N ASN A 358 35.43 -34.51 19.45
CA ASN A 358 34.92 -33.45 20.31
C ASN A 358 33.75 -33.86 21.23
N ASN A 359 33.29 -35.12 21.13
CA ASN A 359 32.14 -35.69 21.82
C ASN A 359 30.84 -34.90 21.57
N ILE A 360 30.59 -34.54 20.30
CA ILE A 360 29.28 -34.07 19.84
C ILE A 360 28.22 -35.16 20.04
N LYS A 361 26.97 -34.71 20.23
CA LYS A 361 25.79 -35.58 20.41
C LYS A 361 24.71 -35.30 19.39
N VAL A 362 24.53 -34.05 18.99
CA VAL A 362 23.49 -33.64 18.04
C VAL A 362 24.10 -32.80 16.92
N VAL A 363 23.62 -32.98 15.70
CA VAL A 363 23.87 -32.08 14.57
C VAL A 363 22.54 -31.61 13.99
N ILE A 364 22.41 -30.30 13.84
CA ILE A 364 21.27 -29.58 13.22
C ILE A 364 21.84 -28.63 12.16
N GLY A 365 21.03 -28.12 11.23
CA GLY A 365 21.51 -27.13 10.26
C GLY A 365 20.88 -27.14 8.87
N ASP A 366 21.30 -26.17 8.05
CA ASP A 366 21.11 -26.18 6.58
C ASP A 366 21.54 -27.55 5.98
N PRO A 367 20.65 -28.20 5.20
CA PRO A 367 20.89 -29.46 4.49
C PRO A 367 22.15 -29.48 3.61
N TYR A 368 22.59 -28.32 3.09
CA TYR A 368 23.83 -28.16 2.32
C TYR A 368 25.06 -28.69 3.08
N GLY A 369 25.04 -28.64 4.41
CA GLY A 369 26.12 -29.18 5.24
C GLY A 369 25.98 -30.65 5.65
N ILE A 370 24.90 -31.33 5.26
CA ILE A 370 24.60 -32.72 5.61
C ILE A 370 24.63 -33.55 4.32
N THR A 371 25.83 -33.71 3.77
CA THR A 371 26.05 -34.43 2.52
C THR A 371 25.86 -35.95 2.67
N ALA A 372 25.60 -36.64 1.57
CA ALA A 372 25.54 -38.11 1.57
C ALA A 372 26.83 -38.77 2.09
N GLU A 373 28.01 -38.18 1.83
CA GLU A 373 29.30 -38.66 2.36
C GLU A 373 29.38 -38.47 3.89
N TYR A 374 28.88 -37.35 4.41
CA TYR A 374 28.77 -37.11 5.84
C TYR A 374 27.84 -38.17 6.50
N LEU A 375 26.66 -38.41 5.93
CA LEU A 375 25.70 -39.41 6.43
C LEU A 375 26.28 -40.84 6.39
N GLU A 376 26.99 -41.22 5.33
CA GLU A 376 27.65 -42.52 5.23
C GLU A 376 28.76 -42.71 6.29
N LYS A 377 29.43 -41.63 6.71
CA LYS A 377 30.43 -41.66 7.79
C LYS A 377 29.79 -41.68 9.17
N VAL A 378 28.77 -40.85 9.42
CA VAL A 378 28.12 -40.71 10.74
C VAL A 378 27.22 -41.90 11.07
N SER A 379 26.56 -42.53 10.09
CA SER A 379 25.78 -43.76 10.31
C SER A 379 26.59 -44.93 10.89
N LYS A 380 27.92 -44.93 10.69
CA LYS A 380 28.85 -45.90 11.29
C LYS A 380 29.14 -45.62 12.77
N VAL A 381 28.69 -44.47 13.30
CA VAL A 381 29.02 -43.97 14.65
C VAL A 381 27.76 -43.54 15.39
N LYS A 382 27.14 -44.52 16.05
CA LYS A 382 25.86 -44.43 16.80
C LYS A 382 25.82 -43.46 18.00
N SER A 383 26.82 -42.61 18.19
CA SER A 383 26.93 -41.67 19.31
C SER A 383 26.64 -40.21 18.94
N ILE A 384 26.29 -39.96 17.67
CA ILE A 384 25.87 -38.67 17.12
C ILE A 384 24.48 -38.87 16.50
N GLN A 385 23.59 -37.91 16.74
CA GLN A 385 22.25 -37.85 16.18
C GLN A 385 22.21 -36.68 15.19
N THR A 386 22.10 -36.95 13.90
CA THR A 386 21.90 -35.92 12.89
C THR A 386 20.41 -35.75 12.70
N VAL A 387 19.88 -34.54 12.91
CA VAL A 387 18.49 -34.20 12.59
C VAL A 387 18.43 -33.78 11.12
N LEU A 388 17.42 -34.28 10.41
CA LEU A 388 17.26 -34.10 8.97
C LEU A 388 16.01 -33.26 8.65
N ILE A 389 15.93 -32.04 9.17
CA ILE A 389 14.85 -31.09 8.89
C ILE A 389 15.45 -29.72 8.48
N PRO A 390 14.84 -28.95 7.57
CA PRO A 390 15.51 -27.85 6.91
C PRO A 390 15.42 -26.54 7.70
N GLU A 391 16.56 -25.87 7.93
CA GLU A 391 16.59 -24.61 8.71
C GLU A 391 16.44 -23.34 7.86
N ASN A 392 17.07 -23.27 6.67
CA ASN A 392 17.17 -22.05 5.85
C ASN A 392 16.62 -22.23 4.41
N ARG A 393 15.80 -23.25 4.19
CA ARG A 393 15.31 -23.68 2.88
C ARG A 393 13.90 -24.23 3.02
N ASP A 394 13.12 -24.15 1.95
CA ASP A 394 12.05 -25.11 1.72
C ASP A 394 12.69 -26.33 1.06
N ILE A 395 12.38 -27.53 1.55
CA ILE A 395 12.65 -28.78 0.85
C ILE A 395 11.41 -29.65 0.91
N ASN A 396 10.87 -30.02 -0.25
CA ASN A 396 9.64 -30.81 -0.41
C ASN A 396 8.43 -30.26 0.38
N GLY A 397 8.28 -28.93 0.49
CA GLY A 397 7.22 -28.28 1.27
C GLY A 397 7.48 -28.21 2.77
N LEU A 398 8.65 -28.65 3.24
CA LEU A 398 9.10 -28.47 4.61
C LEU A 398 9.99 -27.24 4.70
N ASN A 399 9.63 -26.31 5.59
CA ASN A 399 10.35 -25.07 5.79
C ASN A 399 10.76 -24.86 7.26
N TRP A 400 11.30 -23.68 7.55
CA TRP A 400 11.77 -23.30 8.88
C TRP A 400 10.68 -23.42 9.96
N SER A 401 9.39 -23.27 9.63
CA SER A 401 8.29 -23.36 10.60
C SER A 401 8.10 -24.79 11.10
N ASN A 402 8.16 -25.78 10.21
CA ASN A 402 8.15 -27.21 10.57
C ASN A 402 9.34 -27.53 11.48
N SER A 403 10.50 -26.95 11.16
CA SER A 403 11.75 -27.21 11.87
C SER A 403 11.79 -26.65 13.28
N VAL A 404 11.32 -25.42 13.54
CA VAL A 404 11.27 -24.88 14.91
C VAL A 404 10.38 -25.75 15.80
N VAL A 405 9.17 -26.07 15.34
CA VAL A 405 8.20 -26.87 16.10
C VAL A 405 8.73 -28.28 16.38
N THR A 406 9.27 -28.94 15.35
CA THR A 406 9.81 -30.29 15.45
C THR A 406 11.04 -30.36 16.36
N LEU A 407 11.97 -29.39 16.30
CA LEU A 407 13.10 -29.30 17.24
C LEU A 407 12.63 -29.03 18.67
N GLY A 408 11.63 -28.15 18.86
CA GLY A 408 10.99 -27.91 20.14
C GLY A 408 10.54 -29.20 20.80
N VAL A 409 9.86 -30.08 20.06
CA VAL A 409 9.50 -31.43 20.54
C VAL A 409 10.73 -32.30 20.77
N MET A 410 11.62 -32.45 19.79
CA MET A 410 12.78 -33.36 19.89
C MET A 410 13.72 -33.08 21.07
N PHE A 411 13.91 -31.82 21.45
CA PHE A 411 14.72 -31.42 22.62
C PHE A 411 13.94 -31.43 23.95
N ASN A 412 12.65 -31.76 23.94
CA ASN A 412 11.73 -31.62 25.08
C ASN A 412 11.66 -30.16 25.59
N LYS A 413 11.41 -29.24 24.65
CA LYS A 413 11.40 -27.77 24.80
C LYS A 413 10.19 -27.10 24.11
N GLN A 414 9.13 -27.85 23.82
CA GLN A 414 7.93 -27.33 23.13
C GLN A 414 7.33 -26.09 23.81
N ASP A 415 7.39 -26.00 25.13
CA ASP A 415 6.94 -24.81 25.88
C ASP A 415 7.66 -23.51 25.44
N ASN A 416 8.93 -23.59 25.02
CA ASN A 416 9.68 -22.44 24.51
C ASN A 416 9.21 -22.05 23.09
N THR A 417 8.87 -23.03 22.25
CA THR A 417 8.49 -22.79 20.85
C THR A 417 7.01 -22.44 20.69
N LYS A 418 6.18 -22.61 21.73
CA LYS A 418 4.74 -22.33 21.66
C LYS A 418 4.41 -20.87 21.35
N GLU A 419 5.05 -19.92 22.06
CA GLU A 419 4.82 -18.49 21.80
C GLU A 419 5.28 -18.09 20.39
N TYR A 420 6.31 -18.76 19.86
CA TYR A 420 6.74 -18.57 18.48
C TYR A 420 5.70 -19.04 17.45
N VAL A 421 5.05 -20.18 17.68
CA VAL A 421 3.96 -20.67 16.81
C VAL A 421 2.77 -19.71 16.83
N GLU A 422 2.32 -19.29 18.02
CA GLU A 422 1.21 -18.34 18.16
C GLU A 422 1.52 -16.98 17.51
N TYR A 423 2.79 -16.56 17.56
CA TYR A 423 3.29 -15.38 16.86
C TYR A 423 3.30 -15.56 15.33
N ILE A 424 3.77 -16.69 14.82
CA ILE A 424 3.92 -16.88 13.37
C ILE A 424 2.56 -17.01 12.67
N GLU A 425 1.60 -17.70 13.29
CA GLU A 425 0.21 -17.79 12.82
C GLU A 425 -0.50 -16.43 12.80
N LYS A 426 -0.03 -15.46 13.59
CA LYS A 426 -0.50 -14.08 13.55
C LYS A 426 0.09 -13.34 12.35
N VAL A 427 1.38 -13.49 12.07
CA VAL A 427 2.05 -12.86 10.92
C VAL A 427 1.50 -13.41 9.59
N GLU A 428 1.45 -14.74 9.44
CA GLU A 428 0.89 -15.41 8.26
C GLU A 428 -0.57 -14.99 8.01
N ARG A 429 -1.40 -14.93 9.06
CA ARG A 429 -2.79 -14.46 8.95
C ARG A 429 -2.85 -13.02 8.49
N LYS A 430 -2.03 -12.11 9.05
CA LYS A 430 -2.00 -10.71 8.63
C LYS A 430 -1.63 -10.58 7.15
N ILE A 431 -0.60 -11.31 6.69
CA ILE A 431 -0.23 -11.33 5.27
C ILE A 431 -1.39 -11.86 4.42
N SER A 432 -1.97 -13.00 4.81
CA SER A 432 -3.10 -13.62 4.08
C SER A 432 -4.32 -12.69 3.96
N GLU A 433 -4.67 -11.99 5.04
CA GLU A 433 -5.79 -11.04 5.08
C GLU A 433 -5.52 -9.81 4.21
N SER A 434 -4.29 -9.26 4.26
CA SER A 434 -3.87 -8.16 3.39
C SER A 434 -3.88 -8.56 1.90
N VAL A 435 -3.30 -9.71 1.54
CA VAL A 435 -3.27 -10.20 0.15
C VAL A 435 -4.66 -10.54 -0.38
N ALA A 436 -5.53 -11.14 0.43
CA ALA A 436 -6.92 -11.43 0.04
C ALA A 436 -7.77 -10.17 -0.22
N SER A 437 -7.31 -8.98 0.21
CA SER A 437 -7.99 -7.70 -0.04
C SER A 437 -7.55 -7.01 -1.35
N ALA A 438 -6.60 -7.60 -2.08
CA ALA A 438 -6.04 -7.02 -3.31
C ALA A 438 -7.07 -6.92 -4.46
N VAL A 439 -7.02 -5.81 -5.20
CA VAL A 439 -7.84 -5.57 -6.40
C VAL A 439 -7.00 -5.84 -7.65
N SER A 440 -7.48 -6.73 -8.53
CA SER A 440 -6.69 -7.24 -9.65
C SER A 440 -6.34 -6.17 -10.70
N GLY A 441 -5.07 -6.19 -11.16
CA GLY A 441 -4.53 -5.33 -12.21
C GLY A 441 -3.33 -4.48 -11.79
N GLU A 442 -3.32 -3.95 -10.56
CA GLU A 442 -2.19 -3.14 -10.02
C GLU A 442 -1.40 -3.87 -8.92
N THR A 443 -1.95 -4.96 -8.39
CA THR A 443 -1.39 -5.72 -7.27
C THR A 443 -0.61 -6.98 -7.68
N GLU A 444 -0.71 -7.41 -8.93
CA GLU A 444 0.00 -8.58 -9.47
C GLU A 444 1.29 -8.11 -10.16
N LEU A 445 2.41 -8.09 -9.44
CA LEU A 445 3.68 -7.55 -9.95
C LEU A 445 4.71 -8.66 -10.18
N SER A 446 5.48 -8.55 -11.27
CA SER A 446 6.63 -9.43 -11.51
C SER A 446 7.87 -8.99 -10.73
N TYR A 447 8.66 -9.94 -10.23
CA TYR A 447 9.87 -9.62 -9.45
C TYR A 447 11.09 -10.46 -9.81
N LEU A 448 12.28 -9.94 -9.48
CA LEU A 448 13.54 -10.66 -9.41
C LEU A 448 14.29 -10.32 -8.11
N LEU A 449 14.89 -11.34 -7.48
CA LEU A 449 15.88 -11.15 -6.42
C LEU A 449 17.28 -11.18 -7.02
N ILE A 450 18.07 -10.13 -6.77
CA ILE A 450 19.47 -10.02 -7.20
C ILE A 450 20.35 -10.23 -5.98
N TYR A 451 21.12 -11.33 -5.97
CA TYR A 451 22.00 -11.66 -4.84
C TYR A 451 23.20 -10.71 -4.81
N ALA A 452 23.26 -9.89 -3.77
CA ALA A 452 24.21 -8.81 -3.59
C ALA A 452 25.23 -9.17 -2.49
N GLN A 453 26.53 -9.27 -2.82
CA GLN A 453 27.59 -9.51 -1.83
C GLN A 453 28.82 -8.60 -2.04
N PRO A 454 29.52 -8.16 -0.97
CA PRO A 454 30.71 -7.34 -1.11
C PRO A 454 31.80 -7.96 -2.01
N GLY A 455 32.05 -7.29 -3.14
CA GLY A 455 33.11 -7.67 -4.09
C GLY A 455 32.76 -8.75 -5.12
N SER A 456 31.49 -9.11 -5.30
CA SER A 456 31.06 -9.91 -6.46
C SER A 456 31.10 -9.10 -7.77
N THR A 457 31.46 -9.76 -8.87
CA THR A 457 31.53 -9.16 -10.22
C THR A 457 30.64 -9.88 -11.23
N GLY A 458 29.54 -10.47 -10.78
CA GLY A 458 28.60 -11.24 -11.61
C GLY A 458 27.21 -11.25 -10.98
N VAL A 459 26.19 -11.39 -11.81
CA VAL A 459 24.78 -11.32 -11.41
C VAL A 459 24.29 -12.73 -11.09
N GLY A 460 23.98 -12.97 -9.82
CA GLY A 460 23.29 -14.18 -9.37
C GLY A 460 21.84 -13.85 -9.03
N LEU A 461 20.91 -14.68 -9.47
CA LEU A 461 19.49 -14.53 -9.18
C LEU A 461 19.01 -15.69 -8.32
N ASP A 462 18.43 -15.36 -7.16
CA ASP A 462 17.65 -16.29 -6.35
C ASP A 462 16.22 -16.32 -6.93
N VAL A 463 15.76 -17.50 -7.37
CA VAL A 463 14.54 -17.64 -8.18
C VAL A 463 13.60 -18.71 -7.65
N HIS A 464 12.33 -18.63 -8.05
CA HIS A 464 11.38 -19.72 -7.86
C HIS A 464 11.92 -21.01 -8.49
N SER A 465 11.95 -22.10 -7.73
CA SER A 465 12.33 -23.41 -8.27
C SER A 465 11.13 -24.33 -8.37
N THR A 466 10.96 -24.96 -9.53
CA THR A 466 10.05 -26.11 -9.70
C THR A 466 10.67 -27.42 -9.22
N GLY A 467 11.91 -27.38 -8.71
CA GLY A 467 12.56 -28.49 -8.03
C GLY A 467 12.16 -28.57 -6.55
N SER A 468 12.63 -29.62 -5.88
CA SER A 468 12.33 -29.92 -4.47
C SER A 468 13.02 -28.99 -3.45
N THR A 469 13.53 -27.81 -3.83
CA THR A 469 14.31 -26.96 -2.92
C THR A 469 14.26 -25.49 -3.32
N GLN A 470 13.97 -24.60 -2.36
CA GLN A 470 13.92 -23.15 -2.52
C GLN A 470 14.78 -22.43 -1.46
N TYR A 471 15.22 -21.20 -1.72
CA TYR A 471 15.92 -20.36 -0.74
C TYR A 471 14.92 -19.56 0.12
N GLY A 472 15.30 -19.29 1.38
CA GLY A 472 14.46 -18.64 2.38
C GLY A 472 13.95 -17.25 2.01
N ASP A 473 14.74 -16.47 1.28
CA ASP A 473 14.38 -15.12 0.83
C ASP A 473 13.32 -15.18 -0.27
N VAL A 474 13.48 -16.06 -1.25
CA VAL A 474 12.46 -16.32 -2.28
C VAL A 474 11.14 -16.77 -1.62
N MET A 475 11.19 -17.73 -0.69
CA MET A 475 10.01 -18.21 0.04
C MET A 475 9.30 -17.09 0.80
N ASN A 476 10.05 -16.27 1.54
CA ASN A 476 9.48 -15.21 2.35
C ASN A 476 8.87 -14.11 1.45
N VAL A 477 9.56 -13.69 0.38
CA VAL A 477 9.06 -12.69 -0.58
C VAL A 477 7.81 -13.18 -1.32
N GLU A 478 7.71 -14.47 -1.66
CA GLU A 478 6.53 -15.06 -2.32
C GLU A 478 5.27 -15.20 -1.42
N ASN A 479 5.32 -14.74 -0.16
CA ASN A 479 4.10 -14.51 0.63
C ASN A 479 3.37 -13.21 0.22
N LEU A 480 4.01 -12.33 -0.54
CA LEU A 480 3.41 -11.15 -1.16
C LEU A 480 2.78 -11.51 -2.53
N PRO A 481 1.92 -10.67 -3.12
CA PRO A 481 1.33 -10.91 -4.46
C PRO A 481 2.33 -10.63 -5.59
N LEU A 482 3.50 -11.26 -5.51
CA LEU A 482 4.61 -11.17 -6.44
C LEU A 482 4.75 -12.48 -7.24
N THR A 483 4.99 -12.36 -8.55
CA THR A 483 5.27 -13.51 -9.42
C THR A 483 6.71 -13.47 -9.93
N CYS A 484 7.47 -14.55 -9.75
CA CYS A 484 8.87 -14.59 -10.20
C CYS A 484 8.93 -14.43 -11.73
N ALA A 485 9.69 -13.44 -12.22
CA ALA A 485 9.77 -13.16 -13.65
C ALA A 485 10.50 -14.28 -14.44
N ILE A 486 11.31 -15.10 -13.75
CA ILE A 486 11.92 -16.31 -14.31
C ILE A 486 11.05 -17.52 -13.94
N GLN A 487 10.32 -18.03 -14.93
CA GLN A 487 9.45 -19.19 -14.80
C GLN A 487 10.21 -20.50 -15.10
N ASN A 488 9.81 -21.60 -14.44
CA ASN A 488 10.25 -22.99 -14.75
C ASN A 488 11.74 -23.32 -14.54
N SER A 489 12.43 -22.68 -13.59
CA SER A 489 13.79 -23.08 -13.23
C SER A 489 13.81 -24.35 -12.37
N SER A 490 14.50 -25.40 -12.81
CA SER A 490 14.78 -26.59 -12.00
C SER A 490 15.90 -26.38 -10.96
N SER A 491 16.45 -25.17 -10.91
CA SER A 491 17.44 -24.68 -9.94
C SER A 491 16.85 -23.51 -9.15
N ASN A 492 17.19 -23.37 -7.87
CA ASN A 492 16.87 -22.18 -7.07
C ASN A 492 17.84 -21.01 -7.31
N TRP A 493 18.93 -21.24 -8.05
CA TRP A 493 19.91 -20.24 -8.45
C TRP A 493 20.04 -20.17 -9.97
N VAL A 494 20.12 -18.96 -10.52
CA VAL A 494 20.42 -18.69 -11.93
C VAL A 494 21.60 -17.72 -12.04
N ASP A 495 22.69 -18.18 -12.67
CA ASP A 495 23.75 -17.29 -13.13
C ASP A 495 23.23 -16.45 -14.31
N SER A 496 23.35 -15.12 -14.23
CA SER A 496 22.75 -14.17 -15.16
C SER A 496 23.71 -13.03 -15.53
N SER A 497 23.21 -12.05 -16.29
CA SER A 497 23.91 -10.80 -16.61
C SER A 497 22.98 -9.60 -16.37
N VAL A 498 23.57 -8.40 -16.31
CA VAL A 498 22.80 -7.14 -16.23
C VAL A 498 21.88 -7.04 -17.46
N GLU A 499 22.40 -7.37 -18.63
CA GLU A 499 21.65 -7.33 -19.89
C GLU A 499 20.47 -8.31 -19.91
N ASP A 500 20.60 -9.50 -19.29
CA ASP A 500 19.50 -10.47 -19.18
C ASP A 500 18.40 -9.95 -18.24
N VAL A 501 18.77 -9.38 -17.08
CA VAL A 501 17.81 -8.77 -16.14
C VAL A 501 17.07 -7.59 -16.78
N LEU A 502 17.79 -6.72 -17.49
CA LEU A 502 17.20 -5.60 -18.24
C LEU A 502 16.35 -6.04 -19.44
N ALA A 503 16.57 -7.26 -19.96
CA ALA A 503 15.76 -7.83 -21.04
C ALA A 503 14.51 -8.57 -20.52
N ILE A 504 14.53 -9.05 -19.27
CA ILE A 504 13.35 -9.56 -18.56
C ILE A 504 12.45 -8.39 -18.13
N ASP A 505 13.05 -7.28 -17.70
CA ASP A 505 12.40 -6.03 -17.28
C ASP A 505 11.24 -6.23 -16.27
N PRO A 506 11.53 -6.75 -15.05
CA PRO A 506 10.50 -6.99 -14.03
C PRO A 506 9.90 -5.67 -13.50
N ASP A 507 8.70 -5.76 -12.93
CA ASP A 507 8.02 -4.64 -12.27
C ASP A 507 8.71 -4.22 -10.97
N VAL A 508 9.37 -5.16 -10.29
CA VAL A 508 10.07 -4.99 -9.00
C VAL A 508 11.46 -5.62 -9.06
N ILE A 509 12.47 -4.89 -8.60
CA ILE A 509 13.83 -5.43 -8.36
C ILE A 509 14.11 -5.36 -6.86
N ILE A 510 14.56 -6.47 -6.28
CA ILE A 510 14.98 -6.52 -4.88
C ILE A 510 16.43 -7.02 -4.81
N PHE A 511 17.33 -6.21 -4.25
CA PHE A 511 18.70 -6.63 -3.96
C PHE A 511 18.75 -7.37 -2.62
N THR A 512 18.91 -8.69 -2.66
CA THR A 512 19.10 -9.51 -1.45
C THR A 512 20.56 -9.43 -1.01
N ALA A 513 20.83 -8.55 -0.04
CA ALA A 513 22.15 -8.15 0.41
C ALA A 513 22.71 -9.06 1.50
N TRP A 514 23.78 -9.81 1.20
CA TRP A 514 24.49 -10.62 2.18
C TRP A 514 25.75 -9.91 2.68
N GLY A 515 25.84 -9.74 4.00
CA GLY A 515 27.03 -9.21 4.68
C GLY A 515 26.87 -7.86 5.39
N PRO A 516 26.05 -6.88 4.92
CA PRO A 516 25.89 -5.60 5.62
C PRO A 516 25.43 -5.74 7.08
N PHE A 517 24.47 -6.64 7.36
CA PHE A 517 23.97 -6.87 8.71
C PHE A 517 25.02 -7.57 9.59
N GLN A 518 25.69 -8.61 9.08
CA GLN A 518 26.74 -9.30 9.81
C GLN A 518 27.92 -8.37 10.14
N ASN A 519 28.32 -7.50 9.20
CA ASN A 519 29.45 -6.57 9.36
C ASN A 519 29.07 -5.28 10.09
N ASN A 520 27.83 -5.14 10.57
CA ASN A 520 27.34 -3.96 11.28
C ASN A 520 27.56 -2.65 10.51
N TYR A 521 27.16 -2.65 9.23
CA TYR A 521 27.22 -1.46 8.38
C TYR A 521 26.34 -0.34 8.96
N THR A 522 26.84 0.90 8.92
CA THR A 522 25.98 2.07 9.08
C THR A 522 25.03 2.20 7.89
N GLN A 523 23.97 3.01 8.03
CA GLN A 523 23.01 3.25 6.96
C GLN A 523 23.69 3.68 5.66
N GLN A 524 24.61 4.66 5.74
CA GLN A 524 25.38 5.11 4.59
C GLN A 524 26.23 3.99 3.97
N GLN A 525 26.85 3.12 4.76
CA GLN A 525 27.65 2.01 4.21
C GLN A 525 26.78 0.97 3.50
N TYR A 526 25.53 0.78 3.93
CA TYR A 526 24.58 -0.11 3.26
C TYR A 526 24.05 0.55 1.98
N ILE A 527 23.67 1.83 2.04
CA ILE A 527 23.31 2.65 0.88
C ILE A 527 24.42 2.64 -0.18
N ASP A 528 25.65 2.99 0.18
CA ASP A 528 26.81 3.03 -0.72
C ASP A 528 27.03 1.68 -1.43
N PHE A 529 26.87 0.59 -0.67
CA PHE A 529 27.01 -0.78 -1.19
C PHE A 529 25.94 -1.12 -2.23
N ILE A 530 24.67 -0.80 -1.98
CA ILE A 530 23.59 -1.07 -2.95
C ILE A 530 23.65 -0.11 -4.15
N ASN A 531 23.97 1.16 -3.91
CA ASN A 531 24.04 2.19 -4.94
C ASN A 531 25.15 1.90 -5.98
N GLU A 532 26.25 1.22 -5.59
CA GLU A 532 27.27 0.71 -6.53
C GLU A 532 26.66 -0.26 -7.57
N MET A 533 25.82 -1.20 -7.14
CA MET A 533 25.16 -2.16 -8.03
C MET A 533 23.96 -1.55 -8.78
N LEU A 534 23.24 -0.62 -8.14
CA LEU A 534 22.06 0.04 -8.70
C LEU A 534 22.33 0.74 -10.05
N GLN A 535 23.56 1.25 -10.26
CA GLN A 535 23.94 1.96 -11.49
C GLN A 535 23.65 1.15 -12.76
N ASP A 536 23.83 -0.16 -12.70
CA ASP A 536 23.65 -1.07 -13.84
C ASP A 536 22.16 -1.29 -14.19
N TYR A 537 21.23 -0.96 -13.29
CA TYR A 537 19.80 -1.24 -13.42
C TYR A 537 18.93 0.01 -13.64
N LYS A 538 19.52 1.21 -13.72
CA LYS A 538 18.81 2.50 -13.87
C LYS A 538 17.95 2.62 -15.13
N THR A 539 18.13 1.75 -16.11
CA THR A 539 17.33 1.72 -17.35
C THR A 539 16.14 0.77 -17.29
N SER A 540 15.97 0.00 -16.21
CA SER A 540 14.81 -0.89 -15.99
C SER A 540 13.51 -0.11 -15.76
N SER A 541 12.37 -0.79 -15.94
CA SER A 541 11.05 -0.26 -15.58
C SER A 541 10.86 -0.21 -14.05
N ALA A 542 11.34 -1.21 -13.31
CA ALA A 542 11.37 -1.18 -11.84
C ALA A 542 12.01 0.11 -11.28
N TYR A 543 13.19 0.51 -11.79
CA TYR A 543 13.86 1.75 -11.38
C TYR A 543 13.04 3.00 -11.70
N LYS A 544 12.55 3.13 -12.93
CA LYS A 544 11.75 4.30 -13.36
C LYS A 544 10.45 4.44 -12.56
N ASN A 545 9.89 3.33 -12.11
CA ASN A 545 8.63 3.27 -11.36
C ASN A 545 8.84 3.33 -9.83
N GLY A 546 10.07 3.57 -9.34
CA GLY A 546 10.37 3.63 -7.90
C GLY A 546 10.43 2.27 -7.18
N ARG A 547 10.25 1.16 -7.90
CA ARG A 547 10.07 -0.20 -7.37
C ARG A 547 11.39 -0.98 -7.26
N VAL A 548 12.39 -0.34 -6.68
CA VAL A 548 13.66 -0.97 -6.37
C VAL A 548 13.88 -0.95 -4.86
N TYR A 549 14.21 -2.11 -4.30
CA TYR A 549 14.37 -2.29 -2.86
C TYR A 549 15.66 -3.06 -2.56
N SER A 550 16.14 -3.02 -1.32
CA SER A 550 17.14 -3.97 -0.82
C SER A 550 16.75 -4.52 0.54
N ILE A 551 16.99 -5.81 0.76
CA ILE A 551 16.74 -6.53 2.00
C ILE A 551 18.02 -7.26 2.44
N SER A 552 18.29 -7.40 3.74
CA SER A 552 19.41 -8.24 4.20
C SER A 552 19.08 -9.72 4.08
N TYR A 553 19.94 -10.52 3.43
CA TYR A 553 19.80 -11.98 3.38
C TYR A 553 19.85 -12.60 4.79
N GLU A 554 20.69 -12.08 5.67
CA GLU A 554 20.82 -12.61 7.04
C GLU A 554 19.52 -12.49 7.84
N VAL A 555 18.65 -11.53 7.49
CA VAL A 555 17.33 -11.31 8.11
C VAL A 555 16.23 -11.95 7.26
N TYR A 556 16.04 -11.48 6.03
CA TYR A 556 14.95 -11.86 5.13
C TYR A 556 15.12 -13.23 4.48
N GLY A 557 16.36 -13.72 4.33
CA GLY A 557 16.68 -15.06 3.85
C GLY A 557 16.69 -16.14 4.93
N THR A 558 16.41 -15.80 6.19
CA THR A 558 16.43 -16.75 7.31
C THR A 558 15.17 -16.64 8.19
N LEU A 559 15.22 -17.22 9.40
CA LEU A 559 14.10 -17.35 10.33
C LEU A 559 13.36 -16.04 10.69
N PRO A 560 14.00 -14.85 10.78
CA PRO A 560 13.29 -13.58 10.99
C PRO A 560 12.43 -13.16 9.79
N GLY A 561 12.74 -13.61 8.58
CA GLY A 561 12.34 -12.90 7.36
C GLY A 561 10.84 -12.68 7.19
N ILE A 562 10.02 -13.68 7.50
CA ILE A 562 8.55 -13.56 7.43
C ILE A 562 7.99 -12.42 8.30
N SER A 563 8.64 -12.09 9.43
CA SER A 563 8.21 -10.97 10.29
C SER A 563 8.39 -9.60 9.67
N GLY A 564 9.35 -9.47 8.74
CA GLY A 564 9.61 -8.24 7.99
C GLY A 564 8.85 -8.14 6.67
N ILE A 565 8.13 -9.19 6.25
CA ILE A 565 7.35 -9.20 5.00
C ILE A 565 6.18 -8.22 5.01
N PRO A 566 5.40 -8.03 6.09
CA PRO A 566 4.36 -6.99 6.12
C PRO A 566 4.92 -5.58 5.89
N TYR A 567 6.11 -5.26 6.42
CA TYR A 567 6.77 -3.98 6.15
C TYR A 567 7.22 -3.89 4.68
N LEU A 568 7.88 -4.91 4.13
CA LEU A 568 8.22 -4.91 2.69
C LEU A 568 6.97 -4.77 1.82
N GLY A 569 5.87 -5.39 2.23
CA GLY A 569 4.55 -5.24 1.63
C GLY A 569 4.02 -3.81 1.69
N SER A 570 4.23 -3.06 2.78
CA SER A 570 3.81 -1.66 2.89
C SER A 570 4.61 -0.74 1.96
N GLN A 571 5.88 -1.04 1.71
CA GLN A 571 6.71 -0.27 0.78
C GLN A 571 6.37 -0.53 -0.70
N ILE A 572 5.80 -1.70 -1.04
CA ILE A 572 5.39 -2.04 -2.42
C ILE A 572 3.90 -1.70 -2.65
N TRP A 573 3.04 -1.91 -1.64
CA TRP A 573 1.61 -1.61 -1.65
C TRP A 573 1.13 -0.99 -0.31
N PRO A 574 1.31 0.33 -0.12
CA PRO A 574 0.85 1.05 1.07
C PRO A 574 -0.67 0.94 1.34
N SER A 575 -1.46 0.56 0.32
CA SER A 575 -2.91 0.36 0.42
C SER A 575 -3.33 -1.02 0.95
N LEU A 576 -2.42 -2.00 0.96
CA LEU A 576 -2.70 -3.37 1.43
C LEU A 576 -2.05 -3.68 2.79
N PHE A 577 -0.92 -3.03 3.09
CA PHE A 577 -0.11 -3.28 4.27
C PHE A 577 0.18 -1.97 5.01
N ASP A 578 -0.04 -1.98 6.31
CA ASP A 578 0.24 -0.85 7.20
C ASP A 578 1.71 -0.89 7.67
N GLU A 579 2.41 0.23 7.55
CA GLU A 579 3.84 0.32 7.85
C GLU A 579 4.14 0.18 9.34
N ASP A 580 3.40 0.89 10.20
CA ASP A 580 3.54 0.85 11.66
C ASP A 580 3.28 -0.57 12.20
N GLU A 581 2.27 -1.26 11.67
CA GLU A 581 1.99 -2.67 11.98
C GLU A 581 3.12 -3.60 11.49
N GLY A 582 3.68 -3.33 10.31
CA GLY A 582 4.85 -4.04 9.79
C GLY A 582 6.08 -3.90 10.69
N VAL A 583 6.42 -2.68 11.12
CA VAL A 583 7.48 -2.41 12.10
C VAL A 583 7.19 -3.13 13.42
N ALA A 584 5.95 -3.07 13.92
CA ALA A 584 5.58 -3.68 15.19
C ALA A 584 5.69 -5.21 15.18
N LEU A 585 5.36 -5.87 14.08
CA LEU A 585 5.52 -7.32 13.93
C LEU A 585 7.00 -7.72 13.93
N LEU A 586 7.85 -6.99 13.20
CA LEU A 586 9.31 -7.22 13.19
C LEU A 586 9.94 -6.95 14.57
N GLN A 587 9.54 -5.86 15.24
CA GLN A 587 9.99 -5.52 16.60
C GLN A 587 9.66 -6.64 17.59
N GLU A 588 8.43 -7.18 17.55
CA GLU A 588 8.03 -8.29 18.43
C GLU A 588 8.86 -9.56 18.20
N TYR A 589 9.28 -9.85 16.96
CA TYR A 589 10.18 -10.99 16.69
C TYR A 589 11.52 -10.81 17.44
N PHE A 590 12.16 -9.65 17.26
CA PHE A 590 13.45 -9.37 17.87
C PHE A 590 13.38 -9.28 19.40
N ASP A 591 12.30 -8.74 19.96
CA ASP A 591 12.09 -8.62 21.40
C ASP A 591 11.84 -9.95 22.11
N LYS A 592 11.15 -10.90 21.46
CA LYS A 592 10.74 -12.16 22.10
C LYS A 592 11.65 -13.35 21.81
N PHE A 593 12.17 -13.44 20.58
CA PHE A 593 12.78 -14.68 20.07
C PHE A 593 14.28 -14.57 19.81
N THR A 594 14.88 -13.41 20.12
CA THR A 594 16.31 -13.14 19.90
C THR A 594 16.97 -12.47 21.12
N TYR A 595 18.30 -12.52 21.20
CA TYR A 595 19.07 -11.77 22.19
C TYR A 595 19.27 -10.28 21.87
N ILE A 596 18.79 -9.78 20.72
CA ILE A 596 18.83 -8.35 20.34
C ILE A 596 17.69 -7.54 21.03
N SER A 597 16.87 -8.21 21.86
CA SER A 597 15.70 -7.65 22.55
C SER A 597 15.93 -6.28 23.20
N GLY A 598 15.00 -5.35 22.98
CA GLY A 598 15.06 -3.97 23.46
C GLY A 598 15.84 -3.02 22.55
N THR A 599 16.27 -3.48 21.37
CA THR A 599 16.75 -2.62 20.28
C THR A 599 15.56 -2.22 19.43
N ASP A 600 15.42 -0.92 19.16
CA ASP A 600 14.42 -0.40 18.22
C ASP A 600 14.84 -0.76 16.79
N VAL A 601 14.04 -1.60 16.10
CA VAL A 601 14.38 -2.12 14.77
C VAL A 601 14.50 -1.02 13.72
N THR A 602 13.82 0.12 13.90
CA THR A 602 13.94 1.29 13.00
C THR A 602 15.32 1.96 13.08
N THR A 603 16.04 1.77 14.20
CA THR A 603 17.37 2.34 14.41
C THR A 603 18.52 1.46 13.91
N VAL A 604 18.22 0.26 13.40
CA VAL A 604 19.20 -0.69 12.86
C VAL A 604 19.06 -0.74 11.34
N PRO A 605 19.96 -0.09 10.56
CA PRO A 605 19.74 0.20 9.14
C PRO A 605 19.62 -1.01 8.19
N THR A 606 19.83 -2.22 8.71
CA THR A 606 19.87 -3.48 7.98
C THR A 606 18.77 -4.47 8.43
N LEU A 607 17.89 -4.06 9.35
CA LEU A 607 16.70 -4.82 9.75
C LEU A 607 15.47 -4.47 8.91
N LEU A 608 15.35 -3.22 8.46
CA LEU A 608 14.33 -2.80 7.51
C LEU A 608 14.88 -2.83 6.06
N PRO A 609 14.03 -3.05 5.04
CA PRO A 609 14.38 -2.85 3.65
C PRO A 609 14.74 -1.39 3.37
N LEU A 610 15.71 -1.17 2.48
CA LEU A 610 15.92 0.13 1.84
C LEU A 610 15.00 0.24 0.63
N THR A 611 14.39 1.40 0.43
CA THR A 611 13.69 1.79 -0.81
C THR A 611 14.66 2.45 -1.80
N LEU A 612 14.23 2.68 -3.04
CA LEU A 612 15.02 3.44 -4.01
C LEU A 612 15.36 4.84 -3.50
N ALA A 613 14.40 5.50 -2.81
CA ALA A 613 14.59 6.82 -2.22
C ALA A 613 15.65 6.83 -1.10
N ASP A 614 15.80 5.74 -0.35
CA ASP A 614 16.90 5.59 0.61
C ASP A 614 18.25 5.40 -0.10
N ILE A 615 18.29 4.58 -1.17
CA ILE A 615 19.53 4.15 -1.83
C ILE A 615 20.17 5.26 -2.67
N GLU A 616 19.38 6.07 -3.37
CA GLU A 616 19.91 7.21 -4.12
C GLU A 616 20.26 8.38 -3.18
N GLY A 617 19.86 8.25 -1.91
CA GLY A 617 19.52 9.36 -1.04
C GLY A 617 18.30 10.11 -1.60
N SER A 618 17.78 11.04 -0.80
CA SER A 618 16.88 12.07 -1.34
C SER A 618 17.67 13.11 -2.15
N GLU A 619 18.37 12.68 -3.21
CA GLU A 619 18.26 13.37 -4.50
C GLU A 619 16.93 12.98 -5.18
N THR A 620 15.82 13.19 -4.45
CA THR A 620 14.83 14.07 -5.03
C THR A 620 15.61 15.29 -5.55
N GLU A 621 15.57 15.59 -6.85
CA GLU A 621 15.50 17.00 -7.25
C GLU A 621 14.45 17.59 -6.33
N ALA A 622 14.87 18.44 -5.37
CA ALA A 622 14.13 18.65 -4.13
C ALA A 622 12.65 18.78 -4.46
N SER A 623 11.84 17.79 -4.03
CA SER A 623 10.39 17.93 -4.13
C SER A 623 10.13 19.29 -3.48
N THR A 624 9.36 20.15 -4.15
CA THR A 624 9.42 21.61 -3.93
C THR A 624 8.91 22.06 -2.55
N ALA A 625 8.66 21.09 -1.68
CA ALA A 625 8.77 21.15 -0.23
C ALA A 625 10.02 21.89 0.26
N THR A 626 9.80 23.08 0.82
CA THR A 626 10.81 23.75 1.64
C THR A 626 10.14 24.21 2.93
N LEU A 627 10.55 23.64 4.07
CA LEU A 627 10.21 24.21 5.37
C LEU A 627 11.01 25.50 5.52
N MET A 628 10.38 26.66 5.29
CA MET A 628 11.00 27.99 5.24
C MET A 628 11.45 28.53 6.62
N ILE A 629 12.25 27.75 7.33
CA ILE A 629 12.80 28.05 8.65
C ILE A 629 14.33 28.02 8.53
N TYR A 630 14.99 29.11 8.94
CA TYR A 630 16.43 29.13 9.08
C TYR A 630 16.84 28.09 10.15
N GLY A 631 17.64 27.12 9.73
CA GLY A 631 17.91 25.87 10.45
C GLY A 631 17.54 24.61 9.67
N ASN A 632 16.61 24.68 8.72
CA ASN A 632 16.41 23.67 7.67
C ASN A 632 17.50 23.87 6.59
N ALA A 633 18.70 23.40 6.88
CA ALA A 633 19.87 23.61 6.05
C ALA A 633 19.95 22.64 4.87
N ASN A 634 19.29 21.47 4.89
CA ASN A 634 19.21 20.59 3.73
C ASN A 634 18.09 20.98 2.74
N ASN A 635 17.16 21.84 3.18
CA ASN A 635 16.03 22.38 2.42
C ASN A 635 14.95 21.31 2.11
N ASP A 636 14.61 20.46 3.08
CA ASP A 636 13.50 19.50 3.04
C ASP A 636 12.23 20.01 3.79
N ASP A 637 11.34 19.10 4.23
CA ASP A 637 10.09 19.43 4.94
C ASP A 637 10.19 19.39 6.49
N THR A 638 11.38 19.21 7.07
CA THR A 638 11.63 19.02 8.51
C THR A 638 12.84 19.81 9.01
N ILE A 639 13.20 19.61 10.29
CA ILE A 639 14.52 19.97 10.84
C ILE A 639 14.99 18.81 11.71
N ASP A 640 16.06 18.15 11.28
CA ASP A 640 16.66 16.97 11.90
C ASP A 640 18.20 16.96 11.90
N ALA A 641 18.83 15.79 12.07
CA ALA A 641 20.28 15.65 12.14
C ALA A 641 20.99 15.96 10.80
N SER A 642 20.30 15.82 9.67
CA SER A 642 20.79 16.07 8.31
C SER A 642 21.19 17.53 8.13
N ASP A 643 20.33 18.45 8.61
CA ASP A 643 20.62 19.88 8.65
C ASP A 643 21.88 20.21 9.41
N LEU A 644 22.07 19.54 10.55
CA LEU A 644 23.21 19.77 11.42
C LEU A 644 24.52 19.40 10.71
N GLU A 645 24.52 18.39 9.85
CA GLU A 645 25.67 18.04 9.01
C GLU A 645 25.90 19.04 7.87
N ILE A 646 24.85 19.65 7.30
CA ILE A 646 25.01 20.77 6.35
C ILE A 646 25.63 21.98 7.06
N VAL A 647 25.10 22.39 8.22
CA VAL A 647 25.64 23.52 9.02
C VAL A 647 27.11 23.29 9.36
N LYS A 648 27.49 22.10 9.84
CA LYS A 648 28.90 21.72 10.09
C LYS A 648 29.74 21.76 8.80
N SER A 649 29.19 21.34 7.67
CA SER A 649 29.86 21.37 6.37
C SER A 649 30.11 22.80 5.87
N VAL A 650 29.20 23.74 6.13
CA VAL A 650 29.40 25.16 5.84
C VAL A 650 30.44 25.77 6.79
N ILE A 651 30.42 25.45 8.09
CA ILE A 651 31.43 25.90 9.07
C ILE A 651 32.84 25.43 8.72
N SER A 652 32.97 24.18 8.23
CA SER A 652 34.27 23.63 7.80
C SER A 652 34.74 24.13 6.42
N GLY A 653 33.87 24.84 5.68
CA GLY A 653 34.14 25.30 4.31
C GLY A 653 34.07 24.19 3.25
N ALA A 654 33.44 23.05 3.56
CA ALA A 654 33.17 21.97 2.61
C ALA A 654 31.94 22.26 1.73
N LYS A 655 30.96 23.02 2.25
CA LYS A 655 29.78 23.54 1.54
C LYS A 655 29.75 25.07 1.62
N SER A 656 29.06 25.73 0.69
CA SER A 656 28.95 27.20 0.63
C SER A 656 27.64 27.68 1.25
N LEU A 657 27.68 28.76 2.04
CA LEU A 657 26.46 29.42 2.54
C LEU A 657 25.56 29.92 1.39
N ALA A 658 26.13 30.25 0.23
CA ALA A 658 25.34 30.69 -0.93
C ALA A 658 24.44 29.57 -1.50
N ASP A 659 24.82 28.31 -1.30
CA ASP A 659 24.09 27.14 -1.78
C ASP A 659 23.13 26.59 -0.70
N TYR A 660 23.35 26.99 0.57
CA TYR A 660 22.60 26.54 1.76
C TYR A 660 22.24 27.73 2.67
N PRO A 661 21.38 28.66 2.21
CA PRO A 661 21.14 29.94 2.89
C PRO A 661 20.58 29.78 4.32
N TYR A 662 19.78 28.74 4.56
CA TYR A 662 19.22 28.42 5.87
C TYR A 662 20.23 27.82 6.86
N ALA A 663 21.49 27.57 6.47
CA ALA A 663 22.54 27.16 7.40
C ALA A 663 22.92 28.24 8.42
N ASP A 664 22.69 29.53 8.10
CA ASP A 664 22.75 30.64 9.07
C ASP A 664 21.46 30.65 9.91
N ALA A 665 21.28 29.61 10.72
CA ALA A 665 20.06 29.36 11.49
C ALA A 665 19.65 30.54 12.40
N ASN A 666 20.61 31.32 12.88
CA ASN A 666 20.38 32.50 13.71
C ASN A 666 20.27 33.83 12.94
N ALA A 667 20.42 33.79 11.61
CA ALA A 667 20.35 34.91 10.67
C ALA A 667 21.22 36.13 11.09
N ASP A 668 22.43 35.89 11.62
CA ASP A 668 23.39 36.95 11.97
C ASP A 668 24.46 37.22 10.90
N GLY A 669 24.37 36.53 9.76
CA GLY A 669 25.23 36.66 8.59
C GLY A 669 26.51 35.83 8.66
N ALA A 670 26.63 34.91 9.63
CA ALA A 670 27.86 34.16 9.86
C ALA A 670 27.63 32.77 10.48
N VAL A 671 27.60 31.71 9.67
CA VAL A 671 27.45 30.33 10.18
C VAL A 671 28.58 29.95 11.14
N ASN A 672 28.22 29.61 12.39
CA ASN A 672 29.14 29.29 13.46
C ASN A 672 28.50 28.34 14.51
N GLN A 673 29.14 28.16 15.66
CA GLN A 673 28.64 27.27 16.73
C GLN A 673 27.25 27.67 17.23
N LYS A 674 26.85 28.95 17.18
CA LYS A 674 25.49 29.38 17.54
C LYS A 674 24.41 28.72 16.68
N ASP A 675 24.69 28.52 15.39
CA ASP A 675 23.75 27.92 14.45
C ASP A 675 23.63 26.43 14.71
N VAL A 676 24.75 25.76 15.00
CA VAL A 676 24.78 24.38 15.51
C VAL A 676 23.97 24.28 16.81
N ASP A 677 24.13 25.21 17.75
CA ASP A 677 23.38 25.22 19.02
C ASP A 677 21.87 25.45 18.80
N LEU A 678 21.50 26.35 17.88
CA LEU A 678 20.10 26.66 17.55
C LEU A 678 19.43 25.53 16.76
N VAL A 679 20.10 24.91 15.79
CA VAL A 679 19.59 23.73 15.09
C VAL A 679 19.41 22.57 16.06
N ASN A 680 20.34 22.33 17.00
CA ASN A 680 20.09 21.36 18.07
C ASN A 680 18.86 21.72 18.93
N ASP A 681 18.66 22.99 19.27
CA ASP A 681 17.47 23.44 20.00
C ASP A 681 16.17 23.23 19.18
N LEU A 682 16.22 23.39 17.85
CA LEU A 682 15.11 23.13 16.90
C LEU A 682 14.81 21.63 16.77
N ILE A 683 15.84 20.78 16.57
CA ILE A 683 15.71 19.31 16.54
C ILE A 683 15.02 18.81 17.82
N ASN A 684 15.44 19.33 18.99
CA ASN A 684 14.87 18.98 20.29
C ASN A 684 13.53 19.71 20.60
N ARG A 685 12.94 20.42 19.62
CA ARG A 685 11.67 21.18 19.72
C ARG A 685 11.58 22.03 21.00
N LYS A 686 12.68 22.69 21.35
CA LYS A 686 12.86 23.37 22.64
C LYS A 686 12.00 24.63 22.73
N GLN A 687 11.19 24.71 23.78
CA GLN A 687 10.28 25.84 23.98
C GLN A 687 10.98 27.11 24.47
N GLY A 688 10.49 28.27 24.05
CA GLY A 688 10.96 29.60 24.43
C GLY A 688 12.11 30.17 23.58
N ILE A 689 12.67 29.37 22.66
CA ILE A 689 13.73 29.80 21.74
C ILE A 689 13.21 30.83 20.73
N THR A 690 14.14 31.58 20.13
CA THR A 690 13.84 32.41 18.97
C THR A 690 14.09 31.59 17.71
N VAL A 691 13.14 31.57 16.80
CA VAL A 691 13.22 30.90 15.49
C VAL A 691 13.13 31.98 14.42
N TYR A 692 13.86 31.79 13.32
CA TYR A 692 13.92 32.74 12.22
C TYR A 692 13.19 32.12 11.02
N VAL A 693 12.17 32.82 10.56
CA VAL A 693 11.25 32.39 9.50
C VAL A 693 11.60 33.13 8.22
N SER A 694 11.76 32.42 7.10
CA SER A 694 11.88 33.07 5.80
C SER A 694 10.50 33.42 5.29
N CYS A 695 10.24 34.70 5.03
CA CYS A 695 8.98 35.22 4.52
C CYS A 695 9.19 36.56 3.80
N LEU A 696 8.13 37.22 3.34
CA LEU A 696 8.23 38.47 2.60
C LEU A 696 8.33 39.71 3.51
N ASP A 697 8.94 40.76 2.98
CA ASP A 697 8.89 42.12 3.53
C ASP A 697 7.76 42.97 2.89
N VAL A 698 7.61 44.23 3.31
CA VAL A 698 6.56 45.13 2.82
C VAL A 698 6.65 45.49 1.32
N ASN A 699 7.77 45.18 0.66
CA ASN A 699 8.00 45.38 -0.77
C ASN A 699 7.81 44.08 -1.57
N GLY A 700 7.69 42.94 -0.88
CA GLY A 700 7.68 41.61 -1.50
C GLY A 700 9.09 41.02 -1.70
N ASP A 701 10.11 41.55 -1.03
CA ASP A 701 11.46 40.98 -1.03
C ASP A 701 11.64 39.98 0.13
N ASP A 702 12.45 38.93 -0.05
CA ASP A 702 12.71 37.91 0.99
C ASP A 702 13.35 38.51 2.26
N THR A 703 12.89 38.04 3.43
CA THR A 703 13.39 38.51 4.72
C THR A 703 13.30 37.46 5.82
N ALA A 704 14.12 37.62 6.87
CA ALA A 704 14.15 36.74 8.03
C ALA A 704 13.42 37.37 9.22
N VAL A 705 12.32 36.75 9.66
CA VAL A 705 11.50 37.24 10.78
C VAL A 705 11.70 36.38 12.02
N ALA A 706 12.15 37.03 13.10
CA ALA A 706 12.37 36.39 14.39
C ALA A 706 11.07 36.26 15.18
N VAL A 707 10.68 35.02 15.53
CA VAL A 707 9.50 34.68 16.33
C VAL A 707 9.84 33.78 17.51
N LYS A 708 8.88 33.54 18.41
CA LYS A 708 9.03 32.59 19.52
C LYS A 708 8.43 31.24 19.21
N TYR A 709 9.19 30.17 19.47
CA TYR A 709 8.71 28.80 19.37
C TYR A 709 8.27 28.25 20.74
N PRO A 710 7.13 27.54 20.83
CA PRO A 710 6.11 27.45 19.80
C PRO A 710 5.30 28.76 19.73
N LEU A 711 4.84 29.14 18.54
CA LEU A 711 4.19 30.42 18.24
C LEU A 711 2.76 30.45 18.82
N ARG A 712 2.44 31.47 19.62
CA ARG A 712 1.15 31.60 20.31
C ARG A 712 0.64 33.03 20.21
N ASN A 713 -0.66 33.23 20.45
CA ASN A 713 -1.33 34.52 20.38
C ASN A 713 -1.18 35.22 19.01
N VAL A 714 -1.43 34.51 17.91
CA VAL A 714 -1.33 35.10 16.56
C VAL A 714 -2.56 35.93 16.22
N VAL A 715 -2.43 36.87 15.29
CA VAL A 715 -3.56 37.58 14.67
C VAL A 715 -3.54 37.35 13.16
N THR A 716 -4.69 36.98 12.60
CA THR A 716 -4.88 36.73 11.15
C THR A 716 -5.52 37.93 10.46
N TYR A 717 -5.09 38.23 9.22
CA TYR A 717 -5.77 39.17 8.34
C TYR A 717 -6.22 38.52 7.03
N ALA A 718 -7.54 38.61 6.77
CA ALA A 718 -8.25 38.08 5.62
C ALA A 718 -8.18 36.54 5.45
N THR A 719 -9.11 36.02 4.66
CA THR A 719 -9.33 34.57 4.51
C THR A 719 -8.11 33.82 3.95
N ASN A 720 -7.36 34.43 3.03
CA ASN A 720 -6.20 33.80 2.37
C ASN A 720 -5.11 33.34 3.36
N MET A 721 -4.89 34.06 4.46
CA MET A 721 -3.94 33.66 5.52
C MET A 721 -4.64 33.07 6.76
N GLN A 722 -5.91 33.40 6.97
CA GLN A 722 -6.70 32.76 8.02
C GLN A 722 -6.81 31.25 7.77
N MET A 723 -7.23 30.82 6.57
CA MET A 723 -7.41 29.40 6.24
C MET A 723 -6.13 28.56 6.43
N PRO A 724 -4.94 28.95 5.92
CA PRO A 724 -3.68 28.26 6.23
C PRO A 724 -3.40 28.07 7.72
N ALA A 725 -3.64 29.10 8.54
CA ALA A 725 -3.46 29.00 9.99
C ALA A 725 -4.45 28.01 10.63
N LEU A 726 -5.62 27.77 10.02
CA LEU A 726 -6.59 26.78 10.52
C LEU A 726 -6.27 25.38 10.00
N PHE A 727 -5.86 25.24 8.73
CA PHE A 727 -5.39 23.97 8.16
C PHE A 727 -4.18 23.40 8.92
N ALA A 728 -3.26 24.26 9.37
CA ALA A 728 -2.18 23.91 10.30
C ALA A 728 -2.64 23.56 11.74
N ASN A 729 -3.94 23.33 11.97
CA ASN A 729 -4.58 23.16 13.28
C ASN A 729 -4.32 24.30 14.31
N GLY A 730 -3.95 25.48 13.81
CA GLY A 730 -3.56 26.64 14.61
C GLY A 730 -4.69 27.52 15.12
N GLY A 731 -5.96 27.21 14.82
CA GLY A 731 -7.12 28.03 15.21
C GLY A 731 -7.19 28.34 16.71
N GLN A 732 -6.82 27.38 17.55
CA GLN A 732 -6.69 27.51 19.01
C GLN A 732 -5.61 28.53 19.48
N TYR A 733 -4.70 28.93 18.60
CA TYR A 733 -3.62 29.89 18.88
C TYR A 733 -3.90 31.29 18.31
N VAL A 734 -4.97 31.46 17.53
CA VAL A 734 -5.46 32.75 17.05
C VAL A 734 -6.08 33.52 18.22
N ALA A 735 -5.48 34.66 18.58
CA ALA A 735 -5.99 35.54 19.65
C ALA A 735 -6.92 36.64 19.13
N GLY A 736 -6.87 36.96 17.83
CA GLY A 736 -7.79 37.91 17.20
C GLY A 736 -7.74 37.88 15.68
N TYR A 737 -8.77 38.43 15.06
CA TYR A 737 -8.95 38.44 13.60
C TYR A 737 -9.70 39.70 13.17
N PHE A 738 -9.43 40.21 11.97
CA PHE A 738 -10.09 41.42 11.46
C PHE A 738 -11.47 41.16 10.83
N ALA A 739 -11.66 39.99 10.23
CA ALA A 739 -12.93 39.55 9.67
C ALA A 739 -12.99 38.02 9.69
N SER A 740 -14.18 37.49 9.95
CA SER A 740 -14.56 36.11 9.68
C SER A 740 -15.83 36.16 8.84
N SER A 741 -16.01 35.20 7.93
CA SER A 741 -17.04 35.24 6.88
C SER A 741 -17.57 33.87 6.49
N TYR A 742 -17.06 32.80 7.11
CA TYR A 742 -17.45 31.42 6.86
C TYR A 742 -17.63 30.75 8.23
N ASP A 743 -18.89 30.53 8.62
CA ASP A 743 -19.27 30.11 9.96
C ASP A 743 -18.78 28.69 10.27
N VAL A 744 -18.66 27.82 9.26
CA VAL A 744 -18.17 26.44 9.41
C VAL A 744 -16.67 26.35 9.15
N ALA A 745 -16.19 26.81 8.00
CA ALA A 745 -14.76 26.72 7.65
C ALA A 745 -13.84 27.46 8.65
N GLU A 746 -14.31 28.55 9.27
CA GLU A 746 -13.53 29.32 10.26
C GLU A 746 -13.92 29.01 11.73
N ALA A 747 -14.76 28.00 11.99
CA ALA A 747 -15.33 27.71 13.32
C ALA A 747 -14.30 27.52 14.46
N SER A 748 -13.05 27.17 14.13
CA SER A 748 -11.99 26.94 15.11
C SER A 748 -11.45 28.20 15.79
N ILE A 749 -11.72 29.41 15.26
CA ILE A 749 -11.30 30.70 15.89
C ILE A 749 -12.37 31.34 16.79
N LYS A 750 -13.45 30.63 17.12
CA LYS A 750 -14.60 31.16 17.89
C LYS A 750 -14.26 31.87 19.21
N ASP A 751 -13.14 31.53 19.85
CA ASP A 751 -12.67 32.12 21.12
C ASP A 751 -11.73 33.32 20.92
N ALA A 752 -11.37 33.64 19.68
CA ALA A 752 -10.53 34.77 19.30
C ALA A 752 -11.30 36.10 19.29
N LYS A 753 -10.59 37.22 19.51
CA LYS A 753 -11.21 38.55 19.51
C LYS A 753 -11.43 39.05 18.07
N ASN A 754 -12.70 39.21 17.67
CA ASN A 754 -13.04 40.02 16.50
C ASN A 754 -12.56 41.48 16.69
N LEU A 755 -11.75 41.97 15.76
CA LEU A 755 -11.15 43.31 15.81
C LEU A 755 -12.00 44.37 15.09
N GLU A 756 -13.16 44.02 14.54
CA GLU A 756 -14.12 44.93 13.87
C GLU A 756 -13.58 45.56 12.57
N GLY A 757 -12.81 44.79 11.78
CA GLY A 757 -12.38 45.14 10.43
C GLY A 757 -13.36 44.65 9.36
N ASN A 758 -12.86 44.52 8.12
CA ASN A 758 -13.51 43.74 7.06
C ASN A 758 -12.45 43.08 6.16
N GLN A 759 -12.85 42.15 5.30
CA GLN A 759 -11.98 41.36 4.42
C GLN A 759 -11.01 42.17 3.53
N ARG A 760 -11.27 43.46 3.30
CA ARG A 760 -10.54 44.29 2.32
C ARG A 760 -9.90 45.53 2.92
N GLN A 761 -10.30 45.92 4.13
CA GLN A 761 -9.86 47.16 4.77
C GLN A 761 -9.76 47.01 6.29
N ILE A 762 -8.59 47.34 6.82
CA ILE A 762 -8.39 47.57 8.25
C ILE A 762 -8.69 49.05 8.52
N SER A 763 -9.75 49.32 9.29
CA SER A 763 -10.09 50.68 9.74
C SER A 763 -9.19 51.12 10.91
N ASP A 764 -9.09 52.42 11.17
CA ASP A 764 -8.31 52.92 12.32
C ASP A 764 -8.92 52.49 13.66
N ALA A 765 -10.24 52.28 13.71
CA ALA A 765 -10.91 51.68 14.87
C ALA A 765 -10.51 50.21 15.05
N ALA A 766 -10.43 49.44 13.96
CA ALA A 766 -9.99 48.05 14.02
C ALA A 766 -8.50 47.93 14.41
N TRP A 767 -7.66 48.85 13.96
CA TRP A 767 -6.26 48.93 14.38
C TRP A 767 -6.11 49.36 15.86
N ALA A 768 -6.99 50.23 16.36
CA ALA A 768 -7.07 50.52 17.79
C ALA A 768 -7.52 49.28 18.60
N ASN A 769 -8.42 48.46 18.06
CA ASN A 769 -8.82 47.18 18.67
C ASN A 769 -7.67 46.15 18.70
N PHE A 770 -6.80 46.14 17.67
CA PHE A 770 -5.59 45.32 17.59
C PHE A 770 -4.54 45.72 18.64
N THR A 771 -4.17 47.00 18.69
CA THR A 771 -3.22 47.51 19.70
C THR A 771 -3.74 47.35 21.13
N ALA A 772 -5.06 47.46 21.35
CA ALA A 772 -5.69 47.15 22.63
C ALA A 772 -5.69 45.65 22.97
N LEU A 773 -5.70 44.75 21.97
CA LEU A 773 -5.56 43.31 22.18
C LEU A 773 -4.15 42.98 22.68
N ASP A 774 -3.10 43.50 22.03
CA ASP A 774 -1.71 43.31 22.48
C ASP A 774 -1.50 43.76 23.93
N ALA A 775 -1.93 44.98 24.27
CA ALA A 775 -1.84 45.50 25.62
C ALA A 775 -2.58 44.61 26.66
N SER A 776 -3.66 43.92 26.26
CA SER A 776 -4.38 42.97 27.13
C SER A 776 -3.65 41.63 27.29
N LEU A 777 -2.83 41.25 26.30
CA LEU A 777 -2.05 40.02 26.27
C LEU A 777 -0.63 40.18 26.81
N ALA A 778 -0.19 41.39 27.17
CA ALA A 778 1.17 41.65 27.69
C ALA A 778 1.61 40.74 28.86
N SER A 779 0.68 40.32 29.72
CA SER A 779 0.95 39.36 30.82
C SER A 779 1.19 37.91 30.36
N LYS A 780 0.86 37.60 29.11
CA LYS A 780 1.04 36.32 28.40
C LYS A 780 2.08 36.42 27.27
N GLY A 781 2.87 37.49 27.22
CA GLY A 781 3.89 37.73 26.19
C GLY A 781 3.47 38.62 25.02
N GLY A 782 2.24 39.17 25.02
CA GLY A 782 1.72 40.00 23.91
C GLY A 782 1.18 39.16 22.74
N ILE A 783 0.96 39.82 21.61
CA ILE A 783 0.69 39.16 20.31
C ILE A 783 2.01 38.56 19.80
N GLY A 784 2.01 37.26 19.50
CA GLY A 784 3.22 36.54 19.09
C GLY A 784 3.63 36.79 17.64
N ALA A 785 2.67 37.00 16.74
CA ALA A 785 2.85 37.46 15.37
C ALA A 785 1.53 37.98 14.78
N ILE A 786 1.61 38.82 13.75
CA ILE A 786 0.52 39.03 12.81
C ILE A 786 0.82 38.27 11.51
N LEU A 787 -0.13 37.44 11.07
CA LEU A 787 -0.05 36.60 9.88
C LEU A 787 -0.86 37.26 8.76
N ILE A 788 -0.22 37.52 7.63
CA ILE A 788 -0.84 38.19 6.48
C ILE A 788 -0.57 37.45 5.16
N ASP A 789 -1.52 37.58 4.23
CA ASP A 789 -1.30 37.24 2.82
C ASP A 789 -0.83 38.51 2.09
N HIS A 790 0.15 38.41 1.20
CA HIS A 790 0.81 39.57 0.59
C HIS A 790 -0.16 40.40 -0.27
N SER A 791 -1.24 39.82 -0.79
CA SER A 791 -2.30 40.60 -1.46
C SER A 791 -3.00 41.61 -0.54
N GLY A 792 -2.88 41.43 0.78
CA GLY A 792 -3.34 42.32 1.84
C GLY A 792 -2.34 43.41 2.26
N ILE A 793 -1.08 43.40 1.79
CA ILE A 793 0.01 44.26 2.29
C ILE A 793 -0.33 45.76 2.28
N ALA A 794 -1.15 46.21 1.33
CA ALA A 794 -1.63 47.59 1.24
C ALA A 794 -2.42 48.10 2.48
N GLN A 795 -2.84 47.21 3.39
CA GLN A 795 -3.44 47.61 4.67
C GLN A 795 -2.40 47.98 5.74
N PHE A 796 -1.14 47.60 5.56
CA PHE A 796 -0.04 47.79 6.50
C PHE A 796 0.74 49.06 6.16
N THR A 797 0.07 50.20 6.33
CA THR A 797 0.64 51.53 6.07
C THR A 797 1.89 51.79 6.93
N GLU A 798 2.74 52.75 6.53
CA GLU A 798 3.94 53.16 7.29
C GLU A 798 3.69 53.36 8.79
N SER A 799 2.54 53.94 9.16
CA SER A 799 2.16 54.14 10.57
C SER A 799 1.91 52.82 11.31
N ARG A 800 1.28 51.85 10.64
CA ARG A 800 0.96 50.53 11.23
C ARG A 800 2.22 49.67 11.35
N MET A 801 3.12 49.74 10.37
CA MET A 801 4.45 49.14 10.46
C MET A 801 5.29 49.77 11.57
N ALA A 802 5.18 51.08 11.79
CA ALA A 802 5.82 51.75 12.93
C ALA A 802 5.24 51.28 14.27
N ASP A 803 3.92 51.07 14.38
CA ASP A 803 3.26 50.54 15.59
C ASP A 803 3.70 49.10 15.91
N LEU A 804 3.73 48.21 14.89
CA LEU A 804 4.22 46.83 15.04
C LEU A 804 5.66 46.81 15.55
N LYS A 805 6.54 47.61 14.91
CA LYS A 805 7.95 47.74 15.29
C LYS A 805 8.14 48.34 16.69
N ALA A 806 7.31 49.29 17.09
CA ALA A 806 7.37 49.89 18.43
C ALA A 806 6.89 48.92 19.53
N SER A 807 5.97 48.01 19.18
CA SER A 807 5.42 46.99 20.08
C SER A 807 6.25 45.70 20.11
N GLY A 808 7.12 45.49 19.12
CA GLY A 808 7.91 44.27 18.98
C GLY A 808 7.13 43.08 18.40
N ILE A 809 6.00 43.34 17.74
CA ILE A 809 5.16 42.30 17.13
C ILE A 809 5.72 41.97 15.74
N PRO A 810 6.16 40.73 15.47
CA PRO A 810 6.62 40.32 14.14
C PRO A 810 5.43 40.17 13.18
N MET A 811 5.69 40.39 11.89
CA MET A 811 4.76 40.16 10.80
C MET A 811 5.31 39.01 9.95
N ILE A 812 4.50 37.98 9.71
CA ILE A 812 4.82 36.90 8.77
C ILE A 812 3.92 37.12 7.54
N ASP A 813 4.54 37.26 6.37
CA ASP A 813 3.88 37.59 5.10
C ASP A 813 4.23 36.58 4.02
N TYR A 814 3.20 36.00 3.38
CA TYR A 814 3.33 34.98 2.33
C TYR A 814 2.32 35.19 1.21
N THR A 815 2.58 34.62 0.04
CA THR A 815 1.67 34.60 -1.12
C THR A 815 0.63 33.46 -1.06
N SER A 816 0.21 33.09 0.15
CA SER A 816 -0.71 32.00 0.52
C SER A 816 -2.04 31.90 -0.24
N ALA A 817 -2.42 32.93 -1.00
CA ALA A 817 -3.50 32.89 -1.96
C ALA A 817 -3.25 31.95 -3.16
N ASP A 818 -1.99 31.67 -3.53
CA ASP A 818 -1.66 30.63 -4.51
C ASP A 818 -1.65 29.24 -3.86
N ALA A 819 -2.18 28.25 -4.57
CA ALA A 819 -2.32 26.88 -4.08
C ALA A 819 -1.00 26.19 -3.68
N VAL A 820 0.15 26.52 -4.28
CA VAL A 820 1.46 25.91 -3.95
C VAL A 820 2.09 26.62 -2.75
N ASP A 821 2.08 27.95 -2.76
CA ASP A 821 2.58 28.78 -1.66
C ASP A 821 1.77 28.54 -0.37
N GLU A 822 0.50 28.18 -0.50
CA GLU A 822 -0.36 27.75 0.61
C GLU A 822 0.17 26.46 1.29
N LEU A 823 0.63 25.46 0.53
CA LEU A 823 1.18 24.21 1.09
C LEU A 823 2.40 24.51 1.98
N GLN A 824 3.31 25.32 1.46
CA GLN A 824 4.51 25.76 2.19
C GLN A 824 4.14 26.64 3.40
N THR A 825 3.12 27.50 3.27
CA THR A 825 2.59 28.30 4.39
C THR A 825 2.05 27.40 5.51
N VAL A 826 1.25 26.38 5.17
CA VAL A 826 0.67 25.45 6.15
C VAL A 826 1.75 24.60 6.83
N LEU A 827 2.74 24.12 6.09
CA LEU A 827 3.92 23.44 6.61
C LEU A 827 4.65 24.29 7.67
N VAL A 828 4.99 25.53 7.32
CA VAL A 828 5.70 26.47 8.21
C VAL A 828 4.87 26.81 9.44
N LEU A 829 3.58 27.10 9.27
CA LEU A 829 2.70 27.40 10.40
C LEU A 829 2.52 26.17 11.31
N GLY A 830 2.40 24.98 10.74
CA GLY A 830 2.35 23.72 11.49
C GLY A 830 3.58 23.53 12.37
N PHE A 831 4.78 23.68 11.79
CA PHE A 831 6.04 23.67 12.52
C PHE A 831 6.06 24.73 13.63
N LEU A 832 5.79 26.00 13.30
CA LEU A 832 5.83 27.10 14.26
C LEU A 832 4.84 26.91 15.43
N PHE A 833 3.66 26.34 15.18
CA PHE A 833 2.70 26.01 16.22
C PHE A 833 3.14 24.80 17.06
N GLY A 834 3.84 23.83 16.47
CA GLY A 834 4.44 22.68 17.14
C GLY A 834 3.44 21.69 17.75
N GLY A 835 3.94 20.52 18.17
CA GLY A 835 3.10 19.41 18.61
C GLY A 835 2.30 18.82 17.45
N ASP A 836 1.03 18.50 17.67
CA ASP A 836 0.18 17.87 16.64
C ASP A 836 0.01 18.72 15.37
N CYS A 837 0.12 20.05 15.49
CA CYS A 837 0.12 20.98 14.36
C CYS A 837 1.26 20.73 13.37
N GLU A 838 2.42 20.28 13.85
CA GLU A 838 3.60 20.02 13.02
C GLU A 838 3.39 18.79 12.14
N LYS A 839 2.82 17.72 12.70
CA LYS A 839 2.44 16.51 11.96
C LYS A 839 1.40 16.84 10.88
N VAL A 840 0.33 17.53 11.27
CA VAL A 840 -0.74 17.92 10.33
C VAL A 840 -0.22 18.86 9.24
N GLY A 841 0.67 19.80 9.57
CA GLY A 841 1.30 20.68 8.59
C GLY A 841 2.15 19.94 7.54
N ARG A 842 2.93 18.93 7.97
CA ARG A 842 3.71 18.07 7.05
C ARG A 842 2.83 17.23 6.16
N GLU A 843 1.88 16.47 6.72
CA GLU A 843 1.01 15.60 5.92
C GLU A 843 0.08 16.38 4.98
N TYR A 844 -0.43 17.54 5.40
CA TYR A 844 -1.15 18.47 4.52
C TYR A 844 -0.33 18.85 3.28
N ALA A 845 0.94 19.19 3.49
CA ALA A 845 1.81 19.66 2.43
C ALA A 845 2.22 18.52 1.47
N LYS A 846 2.54 17.32 2.01
CA LYS A 846 2.82 16.11 1.23
C LYS A 846 1.69 15.74 0.27
N ILE A 847 0.45 15.61 0.77
CA ILE A 847 -0.72 15.32 -0.08
C ILE A 847 -0.85 16.35 -1.21
N GLY A 848 -0.52 17.62 -0.94
CA GLY A 848 -0.50 18.68 -1.96
C GLY A 848 0.63 18.56 -2.99
N TRP A 849 1.83 18.14 -2.58
CA TRP A 849 2.95 17.90 -3.48
C TRP A 849 2.73 16.66 -4.35
N ASP A 850 2.23 15.56 -3.80
CA ASP A 850 1.90 14.34 -4.56
C ASP A 850 0.91 14.64 -5.70
N VAL A 851 -0.08 15.50 -5.43
CA VAL A 851 -1.03 15.98 -6.44
C VAL A 851 -0.35 16.87 -7.48
N LYS A 852 0.47 17.83 -7.06
CA LYS A 852 1.24 18.69 -7.98
C LYS A 852 2.12 17.84 -8.90
N ASP A 853 2.83 16.86 -8.35
CA ASP A 853 3.83 16.09 -9.07
C ASP A 853 3.17 15.08 -10.02
N LYS A 854 2.09 14.42 -9.60
CA LYS A 854 1.22 13.62 -10.48
C LYS A 854 0.65 14.43 -11.65
N VAL A 855 0.18 15.66 -11.40
CA VAL A 855 -0.35 16.52 -12.47
C VAL A 855 0.77 16.99 -13.39
N SER A 856 1.91 17.39 -12.84
CA SER A 856 3.10 17.81 -13.59
C SER A 856 3.62 16.69 -14.50
N GLU A 857 3.74 15.47 -13.99
CA GLU A 857 4.16 14.29 -14.74
C GLU A 857 3.23 14.02 -15.92
N ALA A 858 1.92 13.86 -15.67
CA ALA A 858 0.96 13.56 -16.72
C ALA A 858 0.85 14.69 -17.77
N VAL A 859 0.86 15.96 -17.36
CA VAL A 859 0.80 17.10 -18.30
C VAL A 859 2.14 17.34 -19.02
N SER A 860 3.26 16.84 -18.51
CA SER A 860 4.55 16.89 -19.23
C SER A 860 4.54 16.06 -20.52
N GLN A 861 3.70 15.02 -20.58
CA GLN A 861 3.57 14.14 -21.76
C GLN A 861 2.64 14.71 -22.84
N LEU A 862 1.89 15.78 -22.56
CA LEU A 862 0.99 16.41 -23.53
C LEU A 862 1.74 17.24 -24.58
N SER A 863 1.29 17.16 -25.83
CA SER A 863 1.80 18.05 -26.86
C SER A 863 1.32 19.49 -26.64
N ALA A 864 1.97 20.46 -27.30
CA ALA A 864 1.56 21.87 -27.19
C ALA A 864 0.14 22.13 -27.70
N ASP A 865 -0.37 21.31 -28.62
CA ASP A 865 -1.71 21.44 -29.19
C ASP A 865 -2.78 20.79 -28.28
N ASP A 866 -2.39 19.88 -27.37
CA ASP A 866 -3.29 19.20 -26.42
C ASP A 866 -3.47 19.96 -25.10
N LYS A 867 -2.67 21.02 -24.86
CA LYS A 867 -2.76 21.82 -23.63
C LYS A 867 -3.91 22.81 -23.67
N VAL A 868 -4.72 22.81 -22.60
CA VAL A 868 -5.91 23.65 -22.50
C VAL A 868 -5.55 25.07 -22.07
N SER A 869 -6.07 26.06 -22.80
CA SER A 869 -5.98 27.46 -22.39
C SER A 869 -7.09 27.83 -21.42
N TYR A 870 -6.78 28.61 -20.39
CA TYR A 870 -7.74 28.97 -19.35
C TYR A 870 -7.83 30.48 -19.10
N ILE A 871 -9.00 30.94 -18.67
CA ILE A 871 -9.21 32.24 -18.03
C ILE A 871 -9.59 31.99 -16.57
N CYS A 872 -8.86 32.56 -15.62
CA CYS A 872 -9.25 32.56 -14.22
C CYS A 872 -10.12 33.78 -13.87
N GLY A 873 -11.14 33.52 -13.05
CA GLY A 873 -11.97 34.53 -12.41
C GLY A 873 -12.00 34.41 -10.90
N THR A 874 -12.57 35.41 -10.25
CA THR A 874 -12.81 35.47 -8.81
C THR A 874 -14.18 36.08 -8.49
N MET A 875 -14.70 35.75 -7.31
CA MET A 875 -15.99 36.25 -6.81
C MET A 875 -17.15 35.85 -7.73
N TYR A 876 -17.59 36.73 -8.62
CA TYR A 876 -18.70 36.45 -9.53
C TYR A 876 -18.29 36.81 -10.96
N ILE A 877 -18.06 38.10 -11.23
CA ILE A 877 -17.74 38.64 -12.55
C ILE A 877 -16.41 39.43 -12.57
N TYR A 878 -15.41 38.95 -11.82
CA TYR A 878 -14.07 39.55 -11.84
C TYR A 878 -13.09 38.63 -12.56
N ILE A 879 -12.27 39.20 -13.42
CA ILE A 879 -11.24 38.53 -14.21
C ILE A 879 -9.87 38.73 -13.55
N CYS A 880 -9.12 37.65 -13.41
CA CYS A 880 -7.76 37.65 -12.91
C CYS A 880 -6.79 38.05 -14.02
N GLY A 881 -5.78 38.88 -13.70
CA GLY A 881 -4.66 39.13 -14.59
C GLY A 881 -3.60 38.03 -14.51
N ALA A 882 -2.66 38.00 -15.45
CA ALA A 882 -1.64 36.95 -15.56
C ALA A 882 -0.84 36.76 -14.25
N SER A 883 -0.50 37.85 -13.55
CA SER A 883 0.23 37.85 -12.28
C SER A 883 -0.68 37.75 -11.03
N SER A 884 -1.89 37.21 -11.16
CA SER A 884 -2.78 36.96 -10.03
C SER A 884 -2.44 35.61 -9.40
N SER A 885 -2.38 35.56 -8.07
CA SER A 885 -2.27 34.29 -7.33
C SER A 885 -3.45 33.34 -7.60
N PHE A 886 -4.62 33.88 -7.94
CA PHE A 886 -5.79 33.11 -8.36
C PHE A 886 -5.74 32.65 -9.82
N ASN A 887 -4.71 33.05 -10.58
CA ASN A 887 -4.44 32.62 -11.94
C ASN A 887 -3.31 31.59 -11.99
N THR A 888 -2.27 31.72 -11.15
CA THR A 888 -1.09 30.83 -11.12
C THR A 888 -1.42 29.38 -10.77
N SER A 889 -2.38 29.14 -9.86
CA SER A 889 -2.74 27.78 -9.45
C SER A 889 -3.29 26.91 -10.60
N ALA A 890 -3.95 27.51 -11.60
CA ALA A 890 -4.39 26.82 -12.81
C ALA A 890 -3.25 26.56 -13.81
N ALA A 891 -2.15 27.31 -13.76
CA ALA A 891 -0.92 26.97 -14.48
C ALA A 891 -0.20 25.78 -13.81
N THR A 892 -0.19 25.70 -12.47
CA THR A 892 0.27 24.50 -11.73
C THR A 892 -0.56 23.26 -12.09
N ALA A 893 -1.88 23.43 -12.29
CA ALA A 893 -2.75 22.38 -12.81
C ALA A 893 -2.53 22.05 -14.32
N GLY A 894 -1.46 22.59 -14.93
CA GLY A 894 -1.02 22.25 -16.29
C GLY A 894 -1.59 23.11 -17.42
N GLY A 895 -2.44 24.10 -17.11
CA GLY A 895 -3.08 24.96 -18.10
C GLY A 895 -2.17 26.04 -18.68
N ILE A 896 -2.55 26.57 -19.85
CA ILE A 896 -1.91 27.75 -20.46
C ILE A 896 -2.72 29.01 -20.12
N PRO A 897 -2.14 30.03 -19.46
CA PRO A 897 -2.82 31.29 -19.21
C PRO A 897 -3.26 31.94 -20.53
N TYR A 898 -4.56 32.23 -20.70
CA TYR A 898 -5.05 32.84 -21.94
C TYR A 898 -4.45 34.23 -22.23
N ALA A 899 -3.95 34.91 -21.19
CA ALA A 899 -3.16 36.14 -21.34
C ALA A 899 -1.88 35.96 -22.18
N ASP A 900 -1.25 34.79 -22.14
CA ASP A 900 -0.03 34.51 -22.92
C ASP A 900 -0.35 34.27 -24.40
N LEU A 901 -1.59 33.85 -24.69
CA LEU A 901 -2.10 33.62 -26.05
C LEU A 901 -2.74 34.88 -26.66
N ASN A 902 -3.30 35.77 -25.84
CA ASN A 902 -4.04 36.95 -26.31
C ASN A 902 -3.53 38.26 -25.67
N ALA A 903 -2.76 39.02 -26.44
CA ALA A 903 -2.19 40.29 -26.01
C ALA A 903 -3.23 41.40 -25.71
N ASP A 904 -4.42 41.38 -26.34
CA ASP A 904 -5.50 42.33 -26.01
C ASP A 904 -6.04 42.02 -24.60
N PHE A 905 -6.32 40.75 -24.33
CA PHE A 905 -6.72 40.26 -23.01
C PHE A 905 -5.70 40.63 -21.93
N ALA A 906 -4.41 40.33 -22.15
CA ALA A 906 -3.33 40.65 -21.22
C ALA A 906 -3.23 42.16 -20.93
N SER A 907 -3.37 43.01 -21.96
CA SER A 907 -3.32 44.46 -21.79
C SER A 907 -4.53 45.04 -21.03
N LYS A 908 -5.68 44.36 -21.09
CA LYS A 908 -6.95 44.76 -20.47
C LYS A 908 -7.06 44.32 -19.02
N TYR A 909 -6.55 43.14 -18.69
CA TYR A 909 -6.65 42.51 -17.36
C TYR A 909 -5.27 42.40 -16.71
N THR A 910 -4.79 43.51 -16.14
CA THR A 910 -3.43 43.66 -15.58
C THR A 910 -3.37 43.69 -14.05
N LYS A 911 -4.50 43.55 -13.36
CA LYS A 911 -4.60 43.58 -11.90
C LYS A 911 -4.87 42.18 -11.35
N ASN A 912 -4.61 41.99 -10.06
CA ASN A 912 -4.97 40.75 -9.35
C ASN A 912 -6.43 40.33 -9.62
N SER A 913 -7.37 41.28 -9.64
CA SER A 913 -8.77 41.02 -9.97
C SER A 913 -9.45 42.27 -10.55
N THR A 914 -10.15 42.14 -11.68
CA THR A 914 -10.77 43.24 -12.43
C THR A 914 -12.23 42.95 -12.75
N LYS A 915 -13.17 43.75 -12.24
CA LYS A 915 -14.60 43.59 -12.52
C LYS A 915 -14.90 43.81 -14.01
N MET A 916 -15.71 42.94 -14.60
CA MET A 916 -16.26 43.14 -15.94
C MET A 916 -17.04 44.45 -16.04
N ALA A 917 -16.83 45.19 -17.14
CA ALA A 917 -17.45 46.50 -17.36
C ALA A 917 -18.86 46.41 -18.00
N SER A 918 -19.15 45.34 -18.74
CA SER A 918 -20.46 45.03 -19.32
C SER A 918 -20.61 43.53 -19.57
N THR A 919 -21.79 43.08 -19.99
CA THR A 919 -22.11 41.69 -20.33
C THR A 919 -21.33 41.16 -21.54
N GLU A 920 -20.78 42.05 -22.36
CA GLU A 920 -19.97 41.72 -23.55
C GLU A 920 -18.46 41.71 -23.24
N ALA A 921 -18.05 41.80 -21.97
CA ALA A 921 -16.65 41.95 -21.58
C ALA A 921 -15.72 40.80 -22.04
N LEU A 922 -16.30 39.62 -22.32
CA LEU A 922 -15.62 38.41 -22.79
C LEU A 922 -15.89 38.04 -24.27
N SER A 923 -16.72 38.79 -25.02
CA SER A 923 -17.19 38.37 -26.36
C SER A 923 -16.09 38.24 -27.44
N ASN A 924 -14.87 38.69 -27.13
CA ASN A 924 -13.71 38.62 -28.02
C ASN A 924 -12.69 37.53 -27.60
N TYR A 925 -13.01 36.73 -26.58
CA TYR A 925 -12.08 35.78 -25.94
C TYR A 925 -12.68 34.36 -25.77
N THR A 926 -13.75 34.05 -26.51
CA THR A 926 -14.53 32.79 -26.42
C THR A 926 -13.78 31.56 -26.98
N ASP A 927 -12.64 31.80 -27.62
CA ASP A 927 -11.64 30.82 -28.07
C ASP A 927 -10.78 30.27 -26.92
N ALA A 928 -10.84 30.85 -25.71
CA ALA A 928 -10.30 30.22 -24.51
C ALA A 928 -10.90 28.81 -24.30
N GLY A 929 -10.07 27.85 -23.89
CA GLY A 929 -10.49 26.46 -23.66
C GLY A 929 -11.50 26.36 -22.53
N ILE A 930 -11.17 26.92 -21.37
CA ILE A 930 -12.00 26.87 -20.15
C ILE A 930 -12.03 28.21 -19.39
N PHE A 931 -13.05 28.41 -18.57
CA PHE A 931 -13.11 29.47 -17.56
C PHE A 931 -13.20 28.85 -16.16
N ILE A 932 -12.23 29.14 -15.30
CA ILE A 932 -12.17 28.64 -13.91
C ILE A 932 -12.45 29.81 -12.96
N ASN A 933 -13.56 29.78 -12.22
CA ASN A 933 -13.94 30.82 -11.28
C ASN A 933 -13.68 30.40 -9.83
N ASN A 934 -12.71 31.06 -9.19
CA ASN A 934 -12.36 30.83 -7.80
C ASN A 934 -13.38 31.52 -6.88
N ARG A 935 -14.31 30.72 -6.32
CA ARG A 935 -15.42 31.21 -5.49
C ARG A 935 -15.32 30.64 -4.07
N SER A 936 -15.02 31.48 -3.08
CA SER A 936 -15.00 31.07 -1.66
C SER A 936 -16.41 30.76 -1.14
N MET A 937 -16.75 29.49 -0.93
CA MET A 937 -18.06 29.03 -0.45
C MET A 937 -17.86 28.24 0.84
N ASP A 938 -18.71 28.49 1.85
CA ASP A 938 -18.69 27.71 3.09
C ASP A 938 -19.16 26.27 2.82
N TRP A 939 -18.91 25.37 3.78
CA TRP A 939 -19.31 23.96 3.74
C TRP A 939 -20.10 23.57 4.98
N GLY A 940 -20.47 22.30 5.12
CA GLY A 940 -21.40 21.83 6.15
C GLY A 940 -22.85 22.21 5.88
N LEU A 941 -23.18 22.50 4.62
CA LEU A 941 -24.52 22.85 4.14
C LEU A 941 -25.41 21.61 4.08
N ASP A 942 -26.71 21.76 4.36
CA ASP A 942 -27.69 20.72 4.01
C ASP A 942 -28.00 20.70 2.50
N GLU A 943 -28.66 19.64 2.00
CA GLU A 943 -29.02 19.48 0.58
C GLU A 943 -29.79 20.70 0.01
N SER A 944 -30.65 21.33 0.80
CA SER A 944 -31.41 22.52 0.38
C SER A 944 -30.54 23.77 0.34
N GLU A 945 -29.59 23.91 1.26
CA GLU A 945 -28.63 25.01 1.29
C GLU A 945 -27.57 24.88 0.19
N TYR A 946 -27.08 23.66 -0.05
CA TYR A 946 -26.19 23.28 -1.14
C TYR A 946 -26.80 23.62 -2.52
N ASN A 947 -28.02 23.14 -2.78
CA ASN A 947 -28.74 23.41 -4.03
C ASN A 947 -28.98 24.92 -4.23
N LYS A 948 -29.33 25.63 -3.15
CA LYS A 948 -29.47 27.08 -3.18
C LYS A 948 -28.14 27.79 -3.47
N GLN A 949 -27.03 27.32 -2.90
CA GLN A 949 -25.70 27.90 -3.11
C GLN A 949 -25.21 27.73 -4.56
N ILE A 950 -25.57 26.64 -5.24
CA ILE A 950 -25.33 26.45 -6.68
C ILE A 950 -26.10 27.50 -7.50
N VAL A 951 -27.41 27.63 -7.27
CA VAL A 951 -28.26 28.61 -7.97
C VAL A 951 -27.81 30.06 -7.69
N GLU A 952 -27.48 30.40 -6.44
CA GLU A 952 -26.98 31.74 -6.08
C GLU A 952 -25.60 32.05 -6.66
N THR A 953 -24.82 31.05 -7.05
CA THR A 953 -23.51 31.24 -7.70
C THR A 953 -23.67 31.60 -9.17
N TRP A 954 -24.48 30.82 -9.91
CA TRP A 954 -24.75 31.02 -11.33
C TRP A 954 -25.66 32.22 -11.64
N ASP A 955 -26.70 32.46 -10.83
CA ASP A 955 -27.65 33.55 -11.02
C ASP A 955 -27.43 34.75 -10.08
N HIS A 956 -26.22 34.90 -9.52
CA HIS A 956 -25.87 36.02 -8.64
C HIS A 956 -26.20 37.39 -9.25
N ASN A 957 -26.86 38.25 -8.47
CA ASN A 957 -27.34 39.55 -8.92
C ASN A 957 -26.24 40.63 -8.91
N ASN A 958 -25.53 40.76 -10.03
CA ASN A 958 -24.51 41.77 -10.26
C ASN A 958 -25.11 43.15 -10.60
N SER A 959 -25.82 43.77 -9.63
CA SER A 959 -26.41 45.11 -9.77
C SER A 959 -27.54 45.22 -10.83
N GLY A 960 -28.39 44.20 -10.91
CA GLY A 960 -29.54 44.10 -11.80
C GLY A 960 -29.40 43.07 -12.93
N VAL A 961 -28.28 42.35 -12.99
CA VAL A 961 -27.94 41.40 -14.06
C VAL A 961 -27.36 40.12 -13.42
N SER A 962 -27.87 38.93 -13.80
CA SER A 962 -27.35 37.64 -13.32
C SER A 962 -25.91 37.39 -13.84
N SER A 963 -25.06 36.72 -13.06
CA SER A 963 -23.71 36.29 -13.51
C SER A 963 -23.77 35.52 -14.84
N ARG A 964 -24.72 34.60 -15.00
CA ARG A 964 -24.93 33.82 -16.24
C ARG A 964 -25.05 34.69 -17.50
N VAL A 965 -25.59 35.91 -17.41
CA VAL A 965 -25.67 36.84 -18.55
C VAL A 965 -24.29 37.34 -19.01
N TYR A 966 -23.32 37.45 -18.09
CA TYR A 966 -21.92 37.79 -18.42
C TYR A 966 -21.13 36.60 -18.98
N PHE A 967 -21.55 35.37 -18.66
CA PHE A 967 -20.89 34.12 -19.06
C PHE A 967 -21.64 33.34 -20.16
N LYS A 968 -22.56 33.99 -20.87
CA LYS A 968 -23.47 33.35 -21.83
C LYS A 968 -22.76 32.55 -22.95
N GLU A 969 -21.55 32.95 -23.33
CA GLU A 969 -20.74 32.27 -24.36
C GLU A 969 -19.69 31.31 -23.75
N PHE A 970 -19.84 31.02 -22.45
CA PHE A 970 -18.96 30.19 -21.63
C PHE A 970 -19.76 29.21 -20.73
N GLU A 971 -21.08 29.08 -20.87
CA GLU A 971 -21.91 28.25 -19.98
C GLU A 971 -21.42 26.79 -19.95
N ASP A 972 -21.01 26.24 -21.09
CA ASP A 972 -20.44 24.89 -21.27
C ASP A 972 -18.94 24.78 -20.90
N LYS A 973 -18.28 25.90 -20.61
CA LYS A 973 -16.84 26.02 -20.30
C LYS A 973 -16.55 26.64 -18.93
N LEU A 974 -17.57 27.01 -18.17
CA LEU A 974 -17.43 27.69 -16.89
C LEU A 974 -17.59 26.69 -15.75
N VAL A 975 -16.53 26.60 -14.94
CA VAL A 975 -16.52 25.83 -13.70
C VAL A 975 -16.25 26.75 -12.53
N TYR A 976 -16.92 26.51 -11.41
CA TYR A 976 -16.60 27.16 -10.14
C TYR A 976 -15.83 26.18 -9.26
N VAL A 977 -14.60 26.55 -8.90
CA VAL A 977 -13.78 25.81 -7.92
C VAL A 977 -13.86 26.56 -6.60
N ASN A 978 -14.10 25.85 -5.51
CA ASN A 978 -14.22 26.49 -4.21
C ASN A 978 -12.86 26.95 -3.69
N ASN A 979 -12.71 28.27 -3.51
CA ASN A 979 -11.46 28.89 -3.10
C ASN A 979 -11.10 28.61 -1.63
N LEU A 980 -12.03 28.09 -0.81
CA LEU A 980 -11.70 27.67 0.57
C LEU A 980 -11.05 26.30 0.64
N LEU A 981 -11.02 25.54 -0.47
CA LEU A 981 -10.40 24.22 -0.51
C LEU A 981 -8.88 24.30 -0.29
N PRO A 982 -8.27 23.24 0.28
CA PRO A 982 -6.81 23.10 0.35
C PRO A 982 -6.11 23.24 -1.01
N GLY A 983 -4.85 23.70 -0.99
CA GLY A 983 -3.98 23.86 -2.15
C GLY A 983 -4.01 22.69 -3.13
N GLY A 984 -3.70 21.47 -2.65
CA GLY A 984 -3.73 20.26 -3.48
C GLY A 984 -5.10 19.98 -4.08
N VAL A 985 -6.17 20.17 -3.31
CA VAL A 985 -7.56 19.96 -3.79
C VAL A 985 -7.93 20.96 -4.89
N LYS A 986 -7.53 22.23 -4.76
CA LYS A 986 -7.71 23.24 -5.82
C LYS A 986 -7.01 22.82 -7.10
N ILE A 987 -5.75 22.35 -7.01
CA ILE A 987 -4.99 21.86 -8.16
C ILE A 987 -5.69 20.64 -8.80
N ALA A 988 -6.15 19.67 -8.00
CA ALA A 988 -6.83 18.48 -8.50
C ALA A 988 -8.11 18.80 -9.29
N TYR A 989 -9.01 19.65 -8.76
CA TYR A 989 -10.21 20.05 -9.50
C TYR A 989 -9.93 20.92 -10.72
N MET A 990 -8.90 21.77 -10.69
CA MET A 990 -8.49 22.54 -11.87
C MET A 990 -7.91 21.62 -12.95
N ALA A 991 -7.14 20.59 -12.57
CA ALA A 991 -6.60 19.60 -13.48
C ALA A 991 -7.72 18.74 -14.10
N HIS A 992 -8.68 18.27 -13.29
CA HIS A 992 -9.90 17.62 -13.76
C HIS A 992 -10.69 18.48 -14.76
N ALA A 993 -10.87 19.77 -14.45
CA ALA A 993 -11.61 20.69 -15.32
C ALA A 993 -10.98 20.82 -16.72
N MET A 994 -9.65 20.87 -16.79
CA MET A 994 -8.92 21.01 -18.05
C MET A 994 -8.69 19.69 -18.78
N TYR A 995 -8.45 18.60 -18.06
CA TYR A 995 -8.00 17.33 -18.62
C TYR A 995 -8.75 16.14 -17.99
N GLY A 996 -10.09 16.17 -18.03
CA GLY A 996 -10.95 15.16 -17.39
C GLY A 996 -10.68 13.71 -17.81
N ASP A 997 -10.13 13.49 -19.02
CA ASP A 997 -9.71 12.16 -19.51
C ASP A 997 -8.42 11.64 -18.84
N LEU A 998 -7.58 12.53 -18.29
CA LEU A 998 -6.36 12.20 -17.52
C LEU A 998 -6.61 12.22 -16.01
N PHE A 999 -7.48 13.13 -15.55
CA PHE A 999 -7.79 13.37 -14.15
C PHE A 999 -9.30 13.26 -13.95
N SER A 1000 -9.77 12.07 -13.58
CA SER A 1000 -11.20 11.84 -13.39
C SER A 1000 -11.75 12.64 -12.21
N ARG A 1001 -13.08 12.81 -12.17
CA ARG A 1001 -13.76 13.52 -11.07
C ARG A 1001 -13.53 12.80 -9.74
N GLU A 1002 -13.60 11.48 -9.76
CA GLU A 1002 -13.42 10.58 -8.63
C GLU A 1002 -11.99 10.68 -8.06
N TRP A 1003 -10.97 10.90 -8.90
CA TRP A 1003 -9.62 11.18 -8.41
C TRP A 1003 -9.53 12.54 -7.70
N ALA A 1004 -10.16 13.59 -8.24
CA ALA A 1004 -10.16 14.90 -7.56
C ALA A 1004 -10.96 14.85 -6.23
N ASP A 1005 -12.06 14.09 -6.20
CA ASP A 1005 -12.82 13.82 -4.99
C ASP A 1005 -12.02 12.97 -3.98
N SER A 1006 -11.22 12.00 -4.42
CA SER A 1006 -10.36 11.22 -3.50
C SER A 1006 -9.23 12.06 -2.89
N VAL A 1007 -8.70 13.05 -3.62
CA VAL A 1007 -7.77 14.05 -3.06
C VAL A 1007 -8.47 14.87 -1.97
N LEU A 1008 -9.70 15.33 -2.19
CA LEU A 1008 -10.47 16.02 -1.13
C LEU A 1008 -10.71 15.11 0.08
N GLN A 1009 -11.03 13.82 -0.14
CA GLN A 1009 -11.22 12.85 0.93
C GLN A 1009 -9.96 12.72 1.80
N SER A 1010 -8.75 12.69 1.21
CA SER A 1010 -7.49 12.66 1.98
C SER A 1010 -7.31 13.86 2.93
N TYR A 1011 -7.73 15.06 2.54
CA TYR A 1011 -7.69 16.24 3.42
C TYR A 1011 -8.80 16.27 4.48
N ILE A 1012 -9.94 15.59 4.22
CA ILE A 1012 -11.00 15.34 5.20
C ILE A 1012 -10.51 14.34 6.25
N ASP A 1013 -9.90 13.24 5.82
CA ASP A 1013 -9.39 12.16 6.68
C ASP A 1013 -8.19 12.60 7.53
N LEU A 1014 -7.36 13.51 7.03
CA LEU A 1014 -6.33 14.22 7.81
C LEU A 1014 -6.91 14.98 9.02
N GLY A 1015 -8.21 15.29 9.01
CA GLY A 1015 -8.92 15.85 10.17
C GLY A 1015 -8.49 17.27 10.54
N SER A 1016 -7.98 18.04 9.57
CA SER A 1016 -7.63 19.46 9.79
C SER A 1016 -8.85 20.26 10.26
N ALA A 1017 -8.65 21.24 11.14
CA ALA A 1017 -9.73 21.91 11.87
C ALA A 1017 -10.86 22.51 11.00
N PRO A 1018 -10.62 23.00 9.76
CA PRO A 1018 -11.69 23.44 8.87
C PRO A 1018 -12.55 22.30 8.30
N LEU A 1019 -11.96 21.12 8.06
CA LEU A 1019 -12.60 19.95 7.43
C LEU A 1019 -13.01 18.86 8.43
N ALA A 1020 -12.72 19.04 9.72
CA ALA A 1020 -13.04 18.08 10.77
C ALA A 1020 -14.55 17.74 10.81
N GLY A 1021 -14.87 16.47 10.57
CA GLY A 1021 -16.25 15.97 10.55
C GLY A 1021 -17.07 16.32 9.31
N GLN A 1022 -16.43 16.82 8.25
CA GLN A 1022 -17.04 16.96 6.92
C GLN A 1022 -17.03 15.62 6.17
N THR A 1023 -17.83 15.55 5.10
CA THR A 1023 -17.82 14.52 4.05
C THR A 1023 -17.78 15.19 2.68
N LEU A 1024 -17.51 14.44 1.60
CA LEU A 1024 -17.57 14.96 0.22
C LEU A 1024 -18.89 15.70 -0.06
N ASP A 1025 -20.04 15.11 0.30
CA ASP A 1025 -21.37 15.70 0.10
C ASP A 1025 -21.57 17.03 0.83
N SER A 1026 -20.89 17.22 1.97
CA SER A 1026 -20.99 18.46 2.76
C SER A 1026 -20.10 19.61 2.25
N VAL A 1027 -19.13 19.30 1.36
CA VAL A 1027 -18.16 20.26 0.82
C VAL A 1027 -18.48 20.54 -0.64
N LEU A 1028 -19.11 21.69 -0.90
CA LEU A 1028 -19.37 22.19 -2.26
C LEU A 1028 -18.04 22.59 -2.92
N ALA A 1029 -17.35 21.62 -3.52
CA ALA A 1029 -15.98 21.78 -4.01
C ALA A 1029 -15.90 22.28 -5.46
N TYR A 1030 -16.78 21.76 -6.33
CA TYR A 1030 -16.75 21.95 -7.77
C TYR A 1030 -18.17 22.06 -8.34
N ILE A 1031 -18.43 23.06 -9.18
CA ILE A 1031 -19.76 23.31 -9.77
C ILE A 1031 -19.64 23.54 -11.27
N THR A 1032 -20.37 22.75 -12.04
CA THR A 1032 -20.55 22.88 -13.50
C THR A 1032 -21.90 23.52 -13.84
N PHE A 1033 -22.15 23.73 -15.13
CA PHE A 1033 -23.46 24.14 -15.63
C PHE A 1033 -24.49 22.99 -15.64
N ASP A 1034 -24.04 21.74 -15.68
CA ASP A 1034 -24.92 20.57 -15.58
C ASP A 1034 -25.49 20.44 -14.17
N ASP A 1035 -24.66 20.65 -13.14
CA ASP A 1035 -25.12 20.72 -11.73
C ASP A 1035 -26.18 21.82 -11.55
N TYR A 1036 -25.95 22.99 -12.12
CA TYR A 1036 -26.91 24.09 -12.09
C TYR A 1036 -28.24 23.74 -12.78
N LYS A 1037 -28.20 23.15 -13.98
CA LYS A 1037 -29.43 22.75 -14.71
C LYS A 1037 -30.21 21.69 -13.95
N ALA A 1038 -29.54 20.71 -13.35
CA ALA A 1038 -30.17 19.64 -12.57
C ALA A 1038 -30.99 20.15 -11.36
N ILE A 1039 -30.74 21.37 -10.91
CA ILE A 1039 -31.40 22.01 -9.75
C ILE A 1039 -32.36 23.13 -10.18
N ALA A 1040 -32.13 23.78 -11.32
CA ALA A 1040 -32.87 24.96 -11.77
C ALA A 1040 -34.07 24.67 -12.69
N ASP A 1041 -34.14 23.48 -13.29
CA ASP A 1041 -35.25 23.00 -14.14
C ASP A 1041 -36.35 22.26 -13.33
#